data_AF-A0AA95G659-F1
#
_entry.id   AF-A0AA95G659-F1
#
_cell.length_a   1.000
_cell.length_b   1.000
_cell.length_c   1.000
_cell.angle_alpha   90.00
_cell.angle_beta   90.00
_cell.angle_gamma   90.00
#
_symmetry.space_group_name_H-M   'P 1'
#
loop_
_entity.id
_entity.type
_entity.pdbx_description
1 polymer ?
#
loop_
_entity_poly.entity_id
_entity_poly.type
_entity_poly.pdbx_seq_one_letter_code
_entity_poly.pdbx_strand_id
1 'polypeptide(L)'
;MKEFLLTDILQKMMKQKQNLISLNPKLPNFFTDIFIPSIDVNTSIPFLPIRCFRDFNIHTGINSDSNTTFYSSGSTNNIQARHIFTPERLELYAKNSCNNFSDFLSMHNFSTETPIISLIPPTNIWTKSSLAAMIDMFRRNAFSITYCDVETNCQQLIDLLMQEKFLDNILIFGTTFHHLIVTEYVKKNNIDKIFKGTRLGIIDTGGTKGRTQSFSLDETIKFFRDTYGNPEDFYFLSEYGMCELGSQAWSIKKIHDGTFKCNNTLTPIAIDLKRQVALREGEYGFLAFFDLVNMDSWPTIITEDIACVVNTSEGIFHLQSRAPDATLKGCSLNVKDSFFFLNIQNEEEKLDKNVEKITSAKNFSSPQDIHNFIQNLNPNIWTPHGWSDLADSLLSWNEFNCNQPEKLNAKNILIICSSNIPITWLYPAKIATMLGAKSIHIKLPSIRSEDIFANSVRNKIADLVEKLSPYFYPAEIYLEKNKSISKDYSDFDYVIVFGSDSTISTFSKLLNNSKTKLIPQGDVKNSLIVDLHYSPSDVAKLCSLWHGRGCLTPICLFMTDRNSEQIEEWVHEFHSILENNFFERFKEEGITPKYLHDNQLLYTRAVIKNLGLEIEKSIFSGNFTHVFNLSTVTKEEIMHSRLDFSFGGCGFVYVLNSSLSNTFPQLSHEKITPSLCDKHGGKTWEEWFNL
;
A
#
# COMPACT_ATOMS: atom_id res chain seq x y z
N MET A 1 -16.62 -6.22 -27.12
CA MET A 1 -16.20 -4.94 -27.74
C MET A 1 -16.96 -4.59 -29.03
N LYS A 2 -17.18 -5.52 -29.98
CA LYS A 2 -17.95 -5.24 -31.22
C LYS A 2 -19.41 -4.85 -30.99
N GLU A 3 -20.13 -5.55 -30.12
CA GLU A 3 -21.50 -5.16 -29.70
C GLU A 3 -21.52 -3.92 -28.79
N PHE A 4 -20.38 -3.61 -28.17
CA PHE A 4 -20.26 -2.56 -27.17
C PHE A 4 -20.27 -1.14 -27.77
N LEU A 5 -19.84 -1.00 -29.02
CA LEU A 5 -19.84 0.29 -29.75
C LEU A 5 -21.02 0.45 -30.70
N LEU A 6 -22.09 -0.30 -30.45
CA LEU A 6 -23.41 0.11 -30.91
C LEU A 6 -23.65 1.55 -30.43
N THR A 7 -24.09 2.41 -31.34
CA THR A 7 -24.30 3.85 -31.13
C THR A 7 -25.06 4.12 -29.82
N ASP A 8 -25.98 3.24 -29.44
CA ASP A 8 -26.84 3.35 -28.27
C ASP A 8 -26.11 3.26 -26.92
N ILE A 9 -25.11 2.37 -26.77
CA ILE A 9 -24.37 2.24 -25.50
C ILE A 9 -23.50 3.47 -25.29
N LEU A 10 -22.76 3.88 -26.33
CA LEU A 10 -21.95 5.09 -26.27
C LEU A 10 -22.81 6.34 -26.03
N GLN A 11 -23.99 6.45 -26.66
CA GLN A 11 -24.94 7.52 -26.41
C GLN A 11 -25.42 7.53 -24.95
N LYS A 12 -25.77 6.36 -24.38
CA LYS A 12 -26.14 6.24 -22.96
C LYS A 12 -24.99 6.65 -22.05
N MET A 13 -23.76 6.23 -22.34
CA MET A 13 -22.57 6.64 -21.60
C MET A 13 -22.36 8.16 -21.64
N MET A 14 -22.46 8.78 -22.82
CA MET A 14 -22.27 10.22 -22.95
C MET A 14 -23.38 11.00 -22.24
N LYS A 15 -24.63 10.53 -22.30
CA LYS A 15 -25.73 11.11 -21.52
C LYS A 15 -25.46 11.02 -20.01
N GLN A 16 -24.99 9.86 -19.54
CA GLN A 16 -24.63 9.66 -18.14
C GLN A 16 -23.47 10.56 -17.70
N LYS A 17 -22.44 10.72 -18.56
CA LYS A 17 -21.33 11.66 -18.32
C LYS A 17 -21.86 13.07 -18.05
N GLN A 18 -22.79 13.56 -18.87
CA GLN A 18 -23.38 14.89 -18.69
C GLN A 18 -24.16 15.00 -17.37
N ASN A 19 -24.98 13.99 -17.04
CA ASN A 19 -25.72 13.99 -15.79
C ASN A 19 -24.79 14.03 -14.56
N LEU A 20 -23.71 13.22 -14.58
CA LEU A 20 -22.72 13.20 -13.50
C LEU A 20 -21.98 14.54 -13.37
N ILE A 21 -21.68 15.19 -14.50
CA ILE A 21 -21.05 16.52 -14.53
C ILE A 21 -22.00 17.58 -13.94
N SER A 22 -23.30 17.53 -14.26
CA SER A 22 -24.28 18.45 -13.67
C SER A 22 -24.36 18.32 -12.15
N LEU A 23 -24.18 17.11 -11.62
CA LEU A 23 -24.15 16.86 -10.17
C LEU A 23 -22.80 17.17 -9.52
N ASN A 24 -21.71 17.03 -10.28
CA ASN A 24 -20.34 17.19 -9.81
C ASN A 24 -19.58 18.14 -10.75
N PRO A 25 -19.68 19.47 -10.58
CA PRO A 25 -19.09 20.44 -11.52
C PRO A 25 -17.57 20.35 -11.69
N LYS A 26 -16.85 19.76 -10.71
CA LYS A 26 -15.40 19.52 -10.75
C LYS A 26 -15.00 18.20 -11.43
N LEU A 27 -15.95 17.29 -11.67
CA LEU A 27 -15.71 15.97 -12.30
C LEU A 27 -15.22 16.02 -13.76
N PRO A 28 -15.61 16.99 -14.63
CA PRO A 28 -15.22 16.98 -16.04
C PRO A 28 -13.73 16.78 -16.29
N ASN A 29 -12.89 17.43 -15.47
CA ASN A 29 -11.43 17.42 -15.61
C ASN A 29 -10.79 16.06 -15.29
N PHE A 30 -11.53 15.14 -14.65
CA PHE A 30 -11.05 13.79 -14.30
C PHE A 30 -11.33 12.75 -15.38
N PHE A 31 -12.20 13.04 -16.34
CA PHE A 31 -12.38 12.14 -17.49
C PHE A 31 -11.14 12.21 -18.38
N THR A 32 -10.57 11.03 -18.66
CA THR A 32 -9.42 10.86 -19.53
C THR A 32 -9.87 10.15 -20.79
N ASP A 33 -9.78 10.81 -21.94
CA ASP A 33 -10.17 10.22 -23.21
C ASP A 33 -9.06 9.29 -23.69
N ILE A 34 -9.33 7.99 -23.71
CA ILE A 34 -8.38 6.95 -24.11
C ILE A 34 -8.69 6.52 -25.53
N PHE A 35 -7.72 6.67 -26.41
CA PHE A 35 -7.82 6.21 -27.79
C PHE A 35 -7.71 4.68 -27.85
N ILE A 36 -8.68 4.03 -28.48
CA ILE A 36 -8.68 2.57 -28.66
C ILE A 36 -8.34 2.25 -30.11
N PRO A 37 -7.10 1.80 -30.42
CA PRO A 37 -6.72 1.45 -31.78
C PRO A 37 -7.18 0.03 -32.10
N SER A 38 -8.26 -0.13 -32.86
CA SER A 38 -8.66 -1.42 -33.41
C SER A 38 -9.23 -1.28 -34.82
N ILE A 39 -9.30 -2.40 -35.55
CA ILE A 39 -9.86 -2.45 -36.92
C ILE A 39 -11.32 -1.98 -36.94
N ASP A 40 -12.06 -2.20 -35.85
CA ASP A 40 -13.50 -1.96 -35.75
C ASP A 40 -13.86 -0.69 -34.95
N VAL A 41 -12.89 -0.15 -34.19
CA VAL A 41 -13.05 0.98 -33.25
C VAL A 41 -11.84 1.87 -33.40
N ASN A 42 -12.07 3.11 -33.82
CA ASN A 42 -11.03 4.11 -34.00
C ASN A 42 -11.49 5.45 -33.37
N THR A 43 -11.80 5.41 -32.08
CA THR A 43 -12.35 6.56 -31.34
C THR A 43 -11.75 6.62 -29.94
N SER A 44 -11.85 7.79 -29.31
CA SER A 44 -11.51 7.95 -27.90
C SER A 44 -12.74 7.74 -27.03
N ILE A 45 -12.56 7.01 -25.93
CA ILE A 45 -13.61 6.76 -24.94
C ILE A 45 -13.17 7.41 -23.63
N PRO A 46 -14.04 8.16 -22.93
CA PRO A 46 -13.69 8.71 -21.63
C PRO A 46 -13.59 7.58 -20.61
N PHE A 47 -12.52 7.56 -19.84
CA PHE A 47 -12.33 6.72 -18.66
C PHE A 47 -12.24 7.60 -17.42
N LEU A 48 -12.58 7.02 -16.28
CA LEU A 48 -12.46 7.68 -14.98
C LEU A 48 -11.47 6.91 -14.09
N PRO A 49 -10.51 7.60 -13.44
CA PRO A 49 -9.69 6.99 -12.41
C PRO A 49 -10.56 6.43 -11.29
N ILE A 50 -10.25 5.24 -10.81
CA ILE A 50 -11.04 4.56 -9.78
C ILE A 50 -11.23 5.39 -8.50
N ARG A 51 -10.24 6.22 -8.16
CA ARG A 51 -10.28 7.15 -7.03
C ARG A 51 -11.46 8.12 -7.09
N CYS A 52 -12.03 8.41 -8.25
CA CYS A 52 -13.19 9.29 -8.36
C CYS A 52 -14.46 8.72 -7.70
N PHE A 53 -14.58 7.39 -7.49
CA PHE A 53 -15.68 6.80 -6.71
C PHE A 53 -15.59 7.09 -5.20
N ARG A 54 -14.42 7.51 -4.73
CA ARG A 54 -14.18 8.02 -3.38
C ARG A 54 -14.49 9.50 -3.28
N ASP A 55 -13.99 10.25 -4.25
CA ASP A 55 -14.02 11.71 -4.14
C ASP A 55 -15.37 12.27 -4.62
N PHE A 56 -16.06 11.64 -5.57
CA PHE A 56 -17.29 12.15 -6.17
C PHE A 56 -18.49 11.24 -5.97
N ASN A 57 -19.69 11.82 -6.07
CA ASN A 57 -20.91 11.03 -6.15
C ASN A 57 -21.11 10.55 -7.59
N ILE A 58 -20.63 9.34 -7.90
CA ILE A 58 -20.73 8.72 -9.23
C ILE A 58 -22.07 7.99 -9.38
N HIS A 59 -23.17 8.69 -9.13
CA HIS A 59 -24.54 8.19 -9.32
C HIS A 59 -25.54 9.35 -9.36
N THR A 60 -26.58 9.24 -10.18
CA THR A 60 -27.53 10.34 -10.41
C THR A 60 -28.80 10.29 -9.55
N GLY A 61 -29.11 9.14 -8.96
CA GLY A 61 -30.26 8.99 -8.07
C GLY A 61 -30.10 9.74 -6.75
N ILE A 62 -31.08 10.59 -6.41
CA ILE A 62 -31.11 11.46 -5.22
C ILE A 62 -31.37 10.68 -3.92
N ASN A 63 -32.02 9.51 -4.00
CA ASN A 63 -32.35 8.65 -2.86
C ASN A 63 -31.76 7.25 -3.06
N SER A 64 -30.50 7.05 -2.70
CA SER A 64 -29.93 5.70 -2.63
C SER A 64 -30.46 5.00 -1.38
N ASP A 65 -31.15 3.86 -1.55
CA ASP A 65 -31.45 2.99 -0.41
C ASP A 65 -30.13 2.48 0.18
N SER A 66 -30.12 2.36 1.50
CA SER A 66 -29.08 1.67 2.25
C SER A 66 -28.71 0.29 1.67
N ASN A 67 -29.66 -0.40 1.03
CA ASN A 67 -29.49 -1.74 0.47
C ASN A 67 -28.82 -1.79 -0.91
N THR A 68 -28.68 -0.65 -1.61
CA THR A 68 -28.03 -0.59 -2.94
C THR A 68 -26.71 0.16 -2.93
N THR A 69 -26.23 0.53 -1.75
CA THR A 69 -25.00 1.30 -1.56
C THR A 69 -23.95 0.47 -0.85
N PHE A 70 -22.82 0.26 -1.51
CA PHE A 70 -21.66 -0.43 -0.96
C PHE A 70 -20.49 0.53 -0.77
N TYR A 71 -19.63 0.18 0.17
CA TYR A 71 -18.45 0.94 0.51
C TYR A 71 -17.23 0.02 0.41
N SER A 72 -16.16 0.56 -0.17
CA SER A 72 -14.86 -0.10 -0.15
C SER A 72 -14.38 -0.32 1.29
N SER A 73 -13.51 -1.31 1.48
CA SER A 73 -12.80 -1.53 2.74
C SER A 73 -11.75 -0.42 2.95
N GLY A 74 -12.18 0.80 3.29
CA GLY A 74 -11.31 1.93 3.60
C GLY A 74 -11.23 2.24 5.10
N SER A 75 -10.13 2.88 5.51
CA SER A 75 -9.73 3.17 6.89
C SER A 75 -10.67 4.09 7.65
N THR A 76 -10.86 3.83 8.95
CA THR A 76 -11.47 4.82 9.86
C THR A 76 -10.63 6.10 9.83
N ASN A 77 -11.29 7.24 9.69
CA ASN A 77 -10.78 8.60 9.44
C ASN A 77 -10.44 9.00 7.98
N ASN A 78 -10.59 8.14 6.97
CA ASN A 78 -10.53 8.57 5.55
C ASN A 78 -11.87 8.35 4.83
N ILE A 79 -12.11 9.16 3.78
CA ILE A 79 -13.26 9.02 2.89
C ILE A 79 -13.14 7.66 2.16
N GLN A 80 -14.15 6.80 2.28
CA GLN A 80 -14.20 5.50 1.59
C GLN A 80 -14.75 5.66 0.17
N ALA A 81 -14.26 4.85 -0.78
CA ALA A 81 -14.95 4.71 -2.07
C ALA A 81 -16.36 4.16 -1.86
N ARG A 82 -17.32 4.72 -2.59
CA ARG A 82 -18.73 4.37 -2.51
C ARG A 82 -19.23 4.00 -3.90
N HIS A 83 -19.94 2.90 -4.00
CA HIS A 83 -20.62 2.49 -5.22
C HIS A 83 -22.12 2.32 -4.96
N ILE A 84 -22.93 2.99 -5.77
CA ILE A 84 -24.38 2.99 -5.67
C ILE A 84 -24.94 2.30 -6.93
N PHE A 85 -25.79 1.31 -6.72
CA PHE A 85 -26.56 0.67 -7.78
C PHE A 85 -28.01 1.15 -7.75
N THR A 86 -28.64 1.17 -8.92
CA THR A 86 -30.11 1.11 -9.01
C THR A 86 -30.56 -0.32 -8.67
N PRO A 87 -31.81 -0.53 -8.21
CA PRO A 87 -32.32 -1.88 -7.95
C PRO A 87 -32.19 -2.82 -9.15
N GLU A 88 -32.48 -2.30 -10.36
CA GLU A 88 -32.38 -3.03 -11.62
C GLU A 88 -30.94 -3.45 -11.94
N ARG A 89 -29.97 -2.55 -11.74
CA ARG A 89 -28.55 -2.88 -11.92
C ARG A 89 -28.02 -3.83 -10.88
N LEU A 90 -28.50 -3.73 -9.64
CA LEU A 90 -28.12 -4.66 -8.58
C LEU A 90 -28.64 -6.07 -8.86
N GLU A 91 -29.83 -6.20 -9.43
CA GLU A 91 -30.36 -7.49 -9.88
C GLU A 91 -29.55 -8.05 -11.06
N LEU A 92 -29.19 -7.20 -12.03
CA LEU A 92 -28.30 -7.58 -13.13
C LEU A 92 -26.94 -8.07 -12.61
N TYR A 93 -26.36 -7.34 -11.66
CA TYR A 93 -25.13 -7.74 -10.97
C TYR A 93 -25.27 -9.12 -10.34
N ALA A 94 -26.34 -9.34 -9.56
CA ALA A 94 -26.59 -10.61 -8.89
C ALA A 94 -26.71 -11.78 -9.88
N LYS A 95 -27.50 -11.60 -10.95
CA LYS A 95 -27.70 -12.62 -11.99
C LYS A 95 -26.39 -12.97 -12.69
N ASN A 96 -25.63 -11.96 -13.13
CA ASN A 96 -24.37 -12.17 -13.84
C ASN A 96 -23.31 -12.80 -12.94
N SER A 97 -23.24 -12.37 -11.68
CA SER A 97 -22.32 -12.94 -10.69
C SER A 97 -22.60 -14.43 -10.47
N CYS A 98 -23.88 -14.82 -10.29
CA CYS A 98 -24.25 -16.21 -10.05
C CYS A 98 -23.96 -17.10 -11.28
N ASN A 99 -24.33 -16.64 -12.48
CA ASN A 99 -24.04 -17.39 -13.71
C ASN A 99 -22.53 -17.61 -13.89
N ASN A 100 -21.75 -16.54 -13.74
CA ASN A 100 -20.31 -16.60 -13.90
C ASN A 100 -19.64 -17.46 -12.82
N PHE A 101 -20.14 -17.43 -11.58
CA PHE A 101 -19.65 -18.31 -10.52
C PHE A 101 -19.94 -19.77 -10.84
N SER A 102 -21.12 -20.09 -11.39
CA SER A 102 -21.43 -21.45 -11.87
C SER A 102 -20.49 -21.92 -12.98
N ASP A 103 -20.18 -21.05 -13.96
CA ASP A 103 -19.25 -21.34 -15.04
C ASP A 103 -17.83 -21.58 -14.51
N PHE A 104 -17.39 -20.74 -13.57
CA PHE A 104 -16.12 -20.88 -12.88
C PHE A 104 -16.02 -22.20 -12.09
N LEU A 105 -17.06 -22.57 -11.33
CA LEU A 105 -17.09 -23.86 -10.64
C LEU A 105 -16.97 -25.01 -11.64
N SER A 106 -17.75 -24.97 -12.72
CA SER A 106 -17.75 -26.01 -13.75
C SER A 106 -16.38 -26.17 -14.43
N MET A 107 -15.68 -25.06 -14.70
CA MET A 107 -14.32 -25.05 -15.25
C MET A 107 -13.32 -25.82 -14.38
N HIS A 108 -13.51 -25.78 -13.05
CA HIS A 108 -12.65 -26.45 -12.07
C HIS A 108 -13.25 -27.76 -11.55
N ASN A 109 -14.20 -28.35 -12.28
CA ASN A 109 -14.89 -29.60 -11.93
C ASN A 109 -15.66 -29.57 -10.59
N PHE A 110 -16.07 -28.38 -10.15
CA PHE A 110 -17.04 -28.19 -9.08
C PHE A 110 -18.45 -27.92 -9.65
N SER A 111 -19.45 -27.91 -8.79
CA SER A 111 -20.85 -27.65 -9.14
C SER A 111 -21.52 -26.73 -8.12
N THR A 112 -22.71 -26.21 -8.43
CA THR A 112 -23.51 -25.39 -7.50
C THR A 112 -23.89 -26.14 -6.21
N GLU A 113 -23.91 -27.47 -6.25
CA GLU A 113 -24.17 -28.35 -5.10
C GLU A 113 -22.93 -28.58 -4.23
N THR A 114 -21.74 -28.28 -4.74
CA THR A 114 -20.49 -28.41 -3.98
C THR A 114 -20.60 -27.59 -2.69
N PRO A 115 -20.42 -28.20 -1.51
CA PRO A 115 -20.48 -27.49 -0.24
C PRO A 115 -19.39 -26.42 -0.13
N ILE A 116 -19.83 -25.19 0.20
CA ILE A 116 -18.96 -24.02 0.33
C ILE A 116 -19.01 -23.53 1.77
N ILE A 117 -17.85 -23.43 2.42
CA ILE A 117 -17.70 -22.67 3.67
C ILE A 117 -17.27 -21.26 3.31
N SER A 118 -18.14 -20.28 3.55
CA SER A 118 -17.78 -18.86 3.44
C SER A 118 -17.19 -18.37 4.75
N LEU A 119 -15.92 -17.96 4.69
CA LEU A 119 -15.26 -17.22 5.78
C LEU A 119 -15.66 -15.74 5.78
N ILE A 120 -16.23 -15.24 4.68
CA ILE A 120 -16.76 -13.88 4.58
C ILE A 120 -17.99 -13.75 5.49
N PRO A 121 -18.04 -12.75 6.39
CA PRO A 121 -19.21 -12.51 7.22
C PRO A 121 -20.47 -12.15 6.41
N PRO A 122 -21.65 -12.59 6.86
CA PRO A 122 -22.92 -12.29 6.20
C PRO A 122 -23.27 -10.79 6.21
N THR A 123 -24.24 -10.41 5.39
CA THR A 123 -24.67 -9.00 5.19
C THR A 123 -25.26 -8.34 6.43
N ASN A 124 -25.73 -9.08 7.44
CA ASN A 124 -26.13 -8.48 8.71
C ASN A 124 -24.93 -8.06 9.61
N ILE A 125 -23.74 -8.60 9.34
CA ILE A 125 -22.48 -8.22 10.01
C ILE A 125 -21.72 -7.21 9.14
N TRP A 126 -21.55 -7.49 7.85
CA TRP A 126 -20.90 -6.61 6.88
C TRP A 126 -21.95 -5.91 5.97
N THR A 127 -22.78 -5.08 6.58
CA THR A 127 -23.97 -4.43 5.96
C THR A 127 -23.71 -3.54 4.75
N LYS A 128 -22.46 -3.15 4.53
CA LYS A 128 -22.04 -2.24 3.46
C LYS A 128 -20.99 -2.83 2.52
N SER A 129 -20.69 -4.13 2.65
CA SER A 129 -19.68 -4.81 1.84
C SER A 129 -20.30 -5.39 0.56
N SER A 130 -19.78 -4.98 -0.61
CA SER A 130 -20.16 -5.58 -1.89
C SER A 130 -19.79 -7.07 -1.97
N LEU A 131 -18.69 -7.47 -1.33
CA LEU A 131 -18.26 -8.86 -1.22
C LEU A 131 -19.25 -9.70 -0.40
N ALA A 132 -19.70 -9.19 0.77
CA ALA A 132 -20.70 -9.89 1.58
C ALA A 132 -22.05 -9.99 0.84
N ALA A 133 -22.43 -8.93 0.10
CA ALA A 133 -23.62 -8.94 -0.73
C ALA A 133 -23.54 -9.99 -1.86
N MET A 134 -22.38 -10.14 -2.50
CA MET A 134 -22.14 -11.14 -3.54
C MET A 134 -22.27 -12.57 -2.98
N ILE A 135 -21.68 -12.86 -1.82
CA ILE A 135 -21.83 -14.17 -1.17
C ILE A 135 -23.30 -14.45 -0.83
N ASP A 136 -24.05 -13.45 -0.35
CA ASP A 136 -25.49 -13.62 -0.11
C ASP A 136 -26.28 -13.83 -1.41
N MET A 137 -25.89 -13.18 -2.53
CA MET A 137 -26.48 -13.43 -3.85
C MET A 137 -26.30 -14.88 -4.28
N PHE A 138 -25.09 -15.44 -4.14
CA PHE A 138 -24.83 -16.85 -4.42
C PHE A 138 -25.71 -17.75 -3.55
N ARG A 139 -25.76 -17.49 -2.23
CA ARG A 139 -26.59 -18.28 -1.31
C ARG A 139 -28.08 -18.24 -1.70
N ARG A 140 -28.61 -17.07 -2.07
CA ARG A 140 -29.99 -16.91 -2.53
C ARG A 140 -30.26 -17.57 -3.89
N ASN A 141 -29.21 -17.80 -4.69
CA ASN A 141 -29.26 -18.51 -5.96
C ASN A 141 -28.94 -20.02 -5.81
N ALA A 142 -29.24 -20.60 -4.66
CA ALA A 142 -29.16 -22.03 -4.35
C ALA A 142 -27.73 -22.64 -4.32
N PHE A 143 -26.68 -21.83 -4.26
CA PHE A 143 -25.33 -22.35 -3.95
C PHE A 143 -25.26 -22.83 -2.49
N SER A 144 -24.59 -23.96 -2.26
CA SER A 144 -24.51 -24.65 -0.95
C SER A 144 -23.57 -23.94 0.04
N ILE A 145 -23.92 -22.71 0.46
CA ILE A 145 -23.07 -21.85 1.31
C ILE A 145 -23.40 -22.00 2.79
N THR A 146 -22.38 -22.29 3.60
CA THR A 146 -22.40 -22.25 5.07
C THR A 146 -21.43 -21.17 5.56
N TYR A 147 -21.90 -20.21 6.37
CA TYR A 147 -21.05 -19.16 6.94
C TYR A 147 -20.24 -19.68 8.14
N CYS A 148 -18.98 -19.26 8.25
CA CYS A 148 -18.08 -19.59 9.35
C CYS A 148 -17.33 -18.33 9.81
N ASP A 149 -17.49 -17.95 11.08
CA ASP A 149 -16.81 -16.79 11.68
C ASP A 149 -15.48 -17.20 12.29
N VAL A 150 -14.44 -17.23 11.46
CA VAL A 150 -13.07 -17.51 11.91
C VAL A 150 -12.45 -16.34 12.67
N GLU A 151 -12.97 -15.11 12.50
CA GLU A 151 -12.46 -13.92 13.20
C GLU A 151 -12.85 -13.89 14.68
N THR A 152 -13.95 -14.51 15.07
CA THR A 152 -14.33 -14.64 16.49
C THR A 152 -14.08 -16.04 17.03
N ASN A 153 -14.29 -17.08 16.22
CA ASN A 153 -14.22 -18.47 16.67
C ASN A 153 -13.74 -19.42 15.57
N CYS A 154 -12.41 -19.53 15.40
CA CYS A 154 -11.83 -20.44 14.41
C CYS A 154 -12.10 -21.93 14.68
N GLN A 155 -12.48 -22.35 15.90
CA GLN A 155 -12.89 -23.73 16.20
C GLN A 155 -14.16 -24.12 15.42
N GLN A 156 -15.04 -23.16 15.09
CA GLN A 156 -16.23 -23.40 14.28
C GLN A 156 -15.88 -24.05 12.93
N LEU A 157 -14.76 -23.66 12.30
CA LEU A 157 -14.32 -24.25 11.04
C LEU A 157 -14.01 -25.74 11.21
N ILE A 158 -13.34 -26.11 12.30
CA ILE A 158 -12.98 -27.49 12.61
C ILE A 158 -14.25 -28.33 12.78
N ASP A 159 -15.23 -27.81 13.53
CA ASP A 159 -16.50 -28.48 13.77
C ASP A 159 -17.29 -28.68 12.47
N LEU A 160 -17.22 -27.71 11.54
CA LEU A 160 -17.81 -27.85 10.21
C LEU A 160 -17.09 -28.93 9.39
N LEU A 161 -15.75 -28.92 9.35
CA LEU A 161 -14.97 -29.89 8.58
C LEU A 161 -15.19 -31.36 9.03
N MET A 162 -15.73 -31.58 10.23
CA MET A 162 -16.08 -32.92 10.73
C MET A 162 -17.46 -33.42 10.28
N GLN A 163 -18.28 -32.59 9.62
CA GLN A 163 -19.60 -33.00 9.13
C GLN A 163 -19.50 -33.75 7.80
N GLU A 164 -20.33 -34.78 7.61
CA GLU A 164 -20.29 -35.65 6.41
C GLU A 164 -20.30 -34.88 5.09
N LYS A 165 -21.11 -33.82 4.98
CA LYS A 165 -21.20 -33.01 3.76
C LYS A 165 -19.90 -32.31 3.38
N PHE A 166 -18.95 -32.14 4.29
CA PHE A 166 -17.69 -31.42 4.08
C PHE A 166 -16.47 -32.35 4.00
N LEU A 167 -16.65 -33.66 4.14
CA LEU A 167 -15.54 -34.61 4.24
C LEU A 167 -14.83 -34.89 2.91
N ASP A 168 -15.56 -34.95 1.79
CA ASP A 168 -15.02 -35.49 0.54
C ASP A 168 -14.71 -34.44 -0.53
N ASN A 169 -15.56 -33.42 -0.66
CA ASN A 169 -15.45 -32.36 -1.66
C ASN A 169 -15.94 -31.02 -1.08
N ILE A 170 -15.05 -30.03 -0.97
CA ILE A 170 -15.37 -28.76 -0.30
C ILE A 170 -14.66 -27.57 -0.96
N LEU A 171 -15.34 -26.42 -0.94
CA LEU A 171 -14.74 -25.10 -1.19
C LEU A 171 -14.73 -24.24 0.07
N ILE A 172 -13.63 -23.54 0.32
CA ILE A 172 -13.53 -22.54 1.39
C ILE A 172 -13.28 -21.17 0.75
N PHE A 173 -14.24 -20.26 0.90
CA PHE A 173 -14.24 -18.96 0.26
C PHE A 173 -13.93 -17.86 1.28
N GLY A 174 -12.83 -17.13 1.12
CA GLY A 174 -12.43 -16.07 2.03
C GLY A 174 -11.59 -14.99 1.38
N THR A 175 -11.26 -13.97 2.16
CA THR A 175 -10.16 -13.07 1.82
C THR A 175 -8.84 -13.69 2.27
N THR A 176 -7.72 -13.17 1.76
CA THR A 176 -6.37 -13.62 2.17
C THR A 176 -6.23 -13.55 3.70
N PHE A 177 -6.79 -12.50 4.32
CA PHE A 177 -6.82 -12.34 5.78
C PHE A 177 -7.50 -13.51 6.52
N HIS A 178 -8.67 -13.98 6.06
CA HIS A 178 -9.35 -15.09 6.69
C HIS A 178 -8.57 -16.40 6.54
N HIS A 179 -8.00 -16.66 5.36
CA HIS A 179 -7.19 -17.85 5.12
C HIS A 179 -5.90 -17.85 5.96
N LEU A 180 -5.33 -16.67 6.19
CA LEU A 180 -4.26 -16.54 7.17
C LEU A 180 -4.77 -16.91 8.57
N ILE A 181 -5.93 -16.42 9.05
CA ILE A 181 -6.45 -16.78 10.40
C ILE A 181 -6.53 -18.29 10.59
N VAL A 182 -7.06 -18.97 9.59
CA VAL A 182 -7.11 -20.44 9.58
C VAL A 182 -5.72 -21.05 9.61
N THR A 183 -4.79 -20.55 8.80
CA THR A 183 -3.39 -20.99 8.77
C THR A 183 -2.71 -20.86 10.14
N GLU A 184 -2.93 -19.74 10.85
CA GLU A 184 -2.40 -19.56 12.21
C GLU A 184 -2.94 -20.62 13.14
N TYR A 185 -4.27 -20.75 13.16
CA TYR A 185 -4.98 -21.57 14.11
C TYR A 185 -4.57 -23.03 13.95
N VAL A 186 -4.48 -23.50 12.70
CA VAL A 186 -4.06 -24.87 12.36
C VAL A 186 -2.64 -25.15 12.84
N LYS A 187 -1.70 -24.23 12.57
CA LYS A 187 -0.30 -24.37 12.99
C LYS A 187 -0.13 -24.30 14.50
N LYS A 188 -0.77 -23.32 15.16
CA LYS A 188 -0.70 -23.12 16.61
C LYS A 188 -1.21 -24.34 17.40
N ASN A 189 -2.24 -25.01 16.87
CA ASN A 189 -2.82 -26.18 17.51
C ASN A 189 -2.23 -27.51 17.00
N ASN A 190 -1.26 -27.49 16.07
CA ASN A 190 -0.67 -28.68 15.44
C ASN A 190 -1.73 -29.64 14.86
N ILE A 191 -2.69 -29.09 14.11
CA ILE A 191 -3.80 -29.84 13.49
C ILE A 191 -3.76 -29.75 11.95
N ASP A 192 -2.57 -29.73 11.36
CA ASP A 192 -2.34 -29.65 9.92
C ASP A 192 -3.22 -30.64 9.13
N LYS A 193 -3.37 -31.86 9.64
CA LYS A 193 -4.17 -32.93 9.00
C LYS A 193 -5.69 -32.79 9.15
N ILE A 194 -6.21 -31.63 9.59
CA ILE A 194 -7.66 -31.43 9.74
C ILE A 194 -8.37 -31.38 8.38
N PHE A 195 -7.72 -30.84 7.36
CA PHE A 195 -8.23 -30.84 6.00
C PHE A 195 -8.08 -32.24 5.40
N LYS A 196 -9.19 -32.94 5.31
CA LYS A 196 -9.31 -34.31 4.76
C LYS A 196 -10.20 -34.28 3.52
N GLY A 197 -10.22 -35.39 2.80
CA GLY A 197 -11.10 -35.58 1.65
C GLY A 197 -10.37 -35.82 0.35
N THR A 198 -11.16 -36.09 -0.70
CA THR A 198 -10.65 -36.32 -2.05
C THR A 198 -10.32 -34.99 -2.75
N ARG A 199 -11.09 -33.94 -2.49
CA ARG A 199 -10.95 -32.63 -3.16
C ARG A 199 -11.22 -31.47 -2.21
N LEU A 200 -10.31 -30.50 -2.21
CA LEU A 200 -10.48 -29.23 -1.48
C LEU A 200 -10.02 -28.08 -2.36
N GLY A 201 -10.86 -27.06 -2.49
CA GLY A 201 -10.45 -25.78 -3.06
C GLY A 201 -10.57 -24.64 -2.06
N ILE A 202 -9.62 -23.72 -2.10
CA ILE A 202 -9.80 -22.41 -1.48
C ILE A 202 -10.01 -21.36 -2.57
N ILE A 203 -10.86 -20.37 -2.30
CA ILE A 203 -11.10 -19.22 -3.16
C ILE A 203 -10.67 -17.98 -2.38
N ASP A 204 -9.58 -17.34 -2.82
CA ASP A 204 -9.08 -16.10 -2.26
C ASP A 204 -9.52 -14.88 -3.10
N THR A 205 -10.17 -13.92 -2.47
CA THR A 205 -10.55 -12.65 -3.12
C THR A 205 -9.48 -11.55 -3.00
N GLY A 206 -8.31 -11.88 -2.47
CA GLY A 206 -7.35 -10.88 -2.03
C GLY A 206 -7.86 -10.11 -0.80
N GLY A 207 -7.17 -9.03 -0.46
CA GLY A 207 -7.55 -8.14 0.64
C GLY A 207 -7.08 -8.62 2.02
N THR A 208 -6.11 -7.92 2.59
CA THR A 208 -5.52 -8.22 3.90
C THR A 208 -6.17 -7.48 5.07
N LYS A 209 -7.43 -7.02 4.90
CA LYS A 209 -8.21 -6.12 5.80
C LYS A 209 -7.50 -5.77 7.11
N GLY A 210 -6.96 -4.55 7.17
CA GLY A 210 -6.47 -3.98 8.43
C GLY A 210 -5.09 -4.47 8.88
N ARG A 211 -4.30 -5.09 7.99
CA ARG A 211 -2.91 -5.48 8.28
C ARG A 211 -1.89 -4.84 7.35
N THR A 212 -0.77 -4.44 7.96
CA THR A 212 0.44 -3.91 7.31
C THR A 212 1.26 -4.95 6.56
N GLN A 213 0.94 -6.24 6.68
CA GLN A 213 1.73 -7.31 6.08
C GLN A 213 1.15 -7.74 4.73
N SER A 214 1.93 -7.53 3.67
CA SER A 214 1.67 -8.04 2.32
C SER A 214 2.57 -9.23 2.00
N PHE A 215 1.98 -10.23 1.36
CA PHE A 215 2.66 -11.42 0.86
C PHE A 215 2.68 -11.39 -0.67
N SER A 216 3.74 -11.90 -1.29
CA SER A 216 3.69 -12.16 -2.73
C SER A 216 2.74 -13.32 -3.03
N LEU A 217 2.37 -13.48 -4.30
CA LEU A 217 1.58 -14.63 -4.74
C LEU A 217 2.27 -15.96 -4.40
N ASP A 218 3.57 -16.09 -4.70
CA ASP A 218 4.35 -17.30 -4.42
C ASP A 218 4.43 -17.64 -2.92
N GLU A 219 4.63 -16.62 -2.08
CA GLU A 219 4.60 -16.78 -0.62
C GLU A 219 3.23 -17.32 -0.18
N THR A 220 2.15 -16.73 -0.70
CA THR A 220 0.77 -17.10 -0.38
C THR A 220 0.46 -18.53 -0.81
N ILE A 221 0.84 -18.90 -2.04
CA ILE A 221 0.72 -20.28 -2.56
C ILE A 221 1.41 -21.26 -1.63
N LYS A 222 2.64 -20.95 -1.20
CA LYS A 222 3.39 -21.81 -0.28
C LYS A 222 2.66 -21.96 1.05
N PHE A 223 2.26 -20.86 1.69
CA PHE A 223 1.57 -20.89 2.98
C PHE A 223 0.26 -21.68 2.94
N PHE A 224 -0.54 -21.47 1.90
CA PHE A 224 -1.81 -22.16 1.78
C PHE A 224 -1.64 -23.62 1.38
N ARG A 225 -0.64 -23.96 0.57
CA ARG A 225 -0.31 -25.37 0.30
C ARG A 225 0.14 -26.09 1.58
N ASP A 226 1.00 -25.48 2.37
CA ASP A 226 1.48 -26.07 3.63
C ASP A 226 0.33 -26.29 4.65
N THR A 227 -0.74 -25.51 4.55
CA THR A 227 -1.87 -25.54 5.50
C THR A 227 -3.03 -26.41 5.00
N TYR A 228 -3.47 -26.17 3.77
CA TYR A 228 -4.66 -26.76 3.17
C TYR A 228 -4.35 -27.91 2.21
N GLY A 229 -3.10 -28.08 1.77
CA GLY A 229 -2.70 -29.00 0.69
C GLY A 229 -2.57 -30.47 1.07
N ASN A 230 -3.21 -30.89 2.16
CA ASN A 230 -3.23 -32.28 2.61
C ASN A 230 -4.16 -33.22 1.80
N PRO A 231 -5.30 -32.75 1.24
CA PRO A 231 -6.13 -33.55 0.34
C PRO A 231 -5.42 -33.91 -0.97
N GLU A 232 -5.84 -35.01 -1.59
CA GLU A 232 -5.26 -35.51 -2.86
C GLU A 232 -5.35 -34.49 -4.00
N ASP A 233 -6.49 -33.80 -4.09
CA ASP A 233 -6.79 -32.82 -5.14
C ASP A 233 -7.00 -31.41 -4.53
N PHE A 234 -5.90 -30.68 -4.31
CA PHE A 234 -5.92 -29.30 -3.78
C PHE A 234 -5.99 -28.23 -4.88
N TYR A 235 -6.94 -27.29 -4.76
CA TYR A 235 -7.08 -26.11 -5.61
C TYR A 235 -6.83 -24.83 -4.80
N PHE A 236 -6.08 -23.92 -5.40
CA PHE A 236 -5.95 -22.56 -4.91
C PHE A 236 -6.46 -21.63 -6.01
N LEU A 237 -7.71 -21.21 -5.87
CA LEU A 237 -8.41 -20.38 -6.82
C LEU A 237 -8.51 -18.95 -6.29
N SER A 238 -8.82 -18.01 -7.18
CA SER A 238 -8.91 -16.60 -6.80
C SER A 238 -10.01 -15.87 -7.55
N GLU A 239 -10.61 -14.89 -6.86
CA GLU A 239 -11.51 -13.88 -7.40
C GLU A 239 -10.78 -12.55 -7.47
N TYR A 240 -10.95 -11.84 -8.59
CA TYR A 240 -10.52 -10.45 -8.74
C TYR A 240 -11.76 -9.57 -8.87
N GLY A 241 -11.88 -8.62 -7.95
CA GLY A 241 -12.97 -7.66 -7.89
C GLY A 241 -12.64 -6.46 -7.02
N MET A 242 -13.56 -5.51 -6.98
CA MET A 242 -13.49 -4.31 -6.14
C MET A 242 -14.87 -3.67 -5.99
N CYS A 243 -15.06 -2.84 -4.98
CA CYS A 243 -16.36 -2.22 -4.70
C CYS A 243 -16.88 -1.38 -5.87
N GLU A 244 -15.97 -0.75 -6.61
CA GLU A 244 -16.27 0.16 -7.72
C GLU A 244 -16.68 -0.60 -9.01
N LEU A 245 -16.43 -1.92 -9.08
CA LEU A 245 -16.90 -2.76 -10.18
C LEU A 245 -18.25 -3.40 -9.84
N GLY A 246 -19.09 -3.54 -10.85
CA GLY A 246 -20.33 -4.32 -10.85
C GLY A 246 -20.15 -5.66 -11.58
N SER A 247 -18.93 -6.16 -11.67
CA SER A 247 -18.56 -7.42 -12.33
C SER A 247 -17.27 -7.98 -11.73
N GLN A 248 -16.99 -9.27 -11.95
CA GLN A 248 -15.80 -9.97 -11.41
C GLN A 248 -15.00 -10.68 -12.51
N ALA A 249 -13.77 -11.04 -12.16
CA ALA A 249 -12.94 -11.99 -12.89
C ALA A 249 -12.49 -13.14 -11.98
N TRP A 250 -12.25 -14.32 -12.54
CA TRP A 250 -11.88 -15.52 -11.78
C TRP A 250 -10.62 -16.19 -12.33
N SER A 251 -9.85 -16.81 -11.45
CA SER A 251 -8.64 -17.54 -11.82
C SER A 251 -8.95 -18.72 -12.76
N ILE A 252 -8.11 -18.90 -13.78
CA ILE A 252 -8.32 -19.96 -14.79
C ILE A 252 -7.60 -21.26 -14.42
N LYS A 253 -6.50 -21.18 -13.66
CA LYS A 253 -5.69 -22.35 -13.29
C LYS A 253 -6.10 -22.94 -11.95
N LYS A 254 -5.89 -24.24 -11.79
CA LYS A 254 -6.11 -24.99 -10.54
C LYS A 254 -5.35 -24.39 -9.35
N ILE A 255 -4.12 -23.95 -9.58
CA ILE A 255 -3.37 -23.08 -8.67
C ILE A 255 -3.22 -21.76 -9.41
N HIS A 256 -3.87 -20.71 -8.91
CA HIS A 256 -3.88 -19.42 -9.59
C HIS A 256 -2.48 -18.83 -9.67
N ASP A 257 -2.19 -18.20 -10.81
CA ASP A 257 -0.88 -17.64 -11.14
C ASP A 257 -0.98 -16.15 -11.53
N GLY A 258 -2.07 -15.50 -11.11
CA GLY A 258 -2.39 -14.13 -11.52
C GLY A 258 -3.15 -14.03 -12.85
N THR A 259 -3.44 -15.14 -13.53
CA THR A 259 -4.26 -15.14 -14.75
C THR A 259 -5.74 -15.27 -14.43
N PHE A 260 -6.53 -14.28 -14.86
CA PHE A 260 -7.97 -14.19 -14.63
C PHE A 260 -8.76 -14.13 -15.92
N LYS A 261 -9.98 -14.64 -15.88
CA LYS A 261 -11.01 -14.49 -16.91
C LYS A 261 -12.16 -13.64 -16.39
N CYS A 262 -12.44 -12.54 -17.05
CA CYS A 262 -13.58 -11.69 -16.79
C CYS A 262 -14.90 -12.38 -17.15
N ASN A 263 -15.97 -11.95 -16.48
CA ASN A 263 -17.32 -12.28 -16.92
C ASN A 263 -17.69 -11.56 -18.23
N ASN A 264 -18.81 -11.95 -18.84
CA ASN A 264 -19.25 -11.37 -20.13
C ASN A 264 -19.62 -9.88 -20.05
N THR A 265 -19.80 -9.31 -18.85
CA THR A 265 -20.10 -7.88 -18.66
C THR A 265 -18.88 -7.01 -18.39
N LEU A 266 -17.70 -7.64 -18.23
CA LEU A 266 -16.45 -6.98 -17.90
C LEU A 266 -15.44 -7.22 -19.03
N THR A 267 -14.97 -6.16 -19.66
CA THR A 267 -13.92 -6.24 -20.69
C THR A 267 -12.64 -5.60 -20.14
N PRO A 268 -11.54 -6.35 -20.00
CA PRO A 268 -10.26 -5.80 -19.58
C PRO A 268 -9.56 -5.09 -20.73
N ILE A 269 -8.86 -4.00 -20.42
CA ILE A 269 -8.05 -3.21 -21.34
C ILE A 269 -6.75 -2.82 -20.61
N ALA A 270 -5.61 -2.97 -21.26
CA ALA A 270 -4.34 -2.40 -20.78
C ALA A 270 -4.16 -1.01 -21.40
N ILE A 271 -3.77 -0.02 -20.60
CA ILE A 271 -3.69 1.40 -21.01
C ILE A 271 -2.31 1.96 -20.71
N ASP A 272 -1.77 2.74 -21.66
CA ASP A 272 -0.70 3.68 -21.41
C ASP A 272 -1.30 5.06 -21.10
N LEU A 273 -1.19 5.50 -19.85
CA LEU A 273 -1.80 6.75 -19.39
C LEU A 273 -1.07 7.99 -19.94
N LYS A 274 0.23 7.90 -20.22
CA LYS A 274 1.03 9.00 -20.76
C LYS A 274 0.66 9.27 -22.23
N ARG A 275 0.50 8.20 -23.00
CA ARG A 275 0.05 8.26 -24.40
C ARG A 275 -1.47 8.31 -24.56
N GLN A 276 -2.22 8.05 -23.49
CA GLN A 276 -3.69 7.98 -23.47
C GLN A 276 -4.24 7.03 -24.55
N VAL A 277 -3.61 5.86 -24.66
CA VAL A 277 -3.93 4.86 -25.68
C VAL A 277 -4.08 3.48 -25.06
N ALA A 278 -5.07 2.72 -25.54
CA ALA A 278 -5.18 1.31 -25.23
C ALA A 278 -4.04 0.54 -25.92
N LEU A 279 -3.42 -0.35 -25.17
CA LEU A 279 -2.31 -1.19 -25.60
C LEU A 279 -2.81 -2.43 -26.32
N ARG A 280 -1.90 -3.07 -27.06
CA ARG A 280 -2.19 -4.32 -27.76
C ARG A 280 -2.18 -5.50 -26.78
N GLU A 281 -2.82 -6.58 -27.17
CA GLU A 281 -2.71 -7.84 -26.43
C GLU A 281 -1.24 -8.25 -26.30
N GLY A 282 -0.85 -8.75 -25.12
CA GLY A 282 0.53 -9.07 -24.78
C GLY A 282 1.35 -7.91 -24.20
N GLU A 283 0.87 -6.67 -24.26
CA GLU A 283 1.54 -5.51 -23.67
C GLU A 283 1.04 -5.24 -22.24
N TYR A 284 1.97 -4.93 -21.34
CA TYR A 284 1.64 -4.49 -19.99
C TYR A 284 1.30 -3.00 -19.96
N GLY A 285 0.27 -2.65 -19.19
CA GLY A 285 -0.14 -1.28 -18.90
C GLY A 285 -1.00 -1.20 -17.64
N PHE A 286 -1.56 -0.01 -17.38
CA PHE A 286 -2.58 0.15 -16.35
C PHE A 286 -3.82 -0.65 -16.77
N LEU A 287 -4.28 -1.51 -15.86
CA LEU A 287 -5.50 -2.27 -16.05
C LEU A 287 -6.69 -1.31 -15.96
N ALA A 288 -7.54 -1.40 -16.95
CA ALA A 288 -8.79 -0.68 -17.00
C ALA A 288 -9.88 -1.63 -17.45
N PHE A 289 -11.11 -1.24 -17.16
CA PHE A 289 -12.27 -2.06 -17.45
C PHE A 289 -13.34 -1.26 -18.15
N PHE A 290 -14.00 -1.94 -19.08
CA PHE A 290 -15.37 -1.64 -19.44
C PHE A 290 -16.30 -2.56 -18.64
N ASP A 291 -17.14 -2.01 -17.77
CA ASP A 291 -18.12 -2.74 -16.96
C ASP A 291 -19.56 -2.32 -17.31
N LEU A 292 -20.26 -3.19 -18.04
CA LEU A 292 -21.64 -2.93 -18.51
C LEU A 292 -22.66 -2.82 -17.38
N VAL A 293 -22.37 -3.36 -16.21
CA VAL A 293 -23.27 -3.27 -15.05
C VAL A 293 -23.25 -1.84 -14.48
N ASN A 294 -22.14 -1.12 -14.66
CA ASN A 294 -21.93 0.23 -14.13
C ASN A 294 -22.47 1.36 -15.01
N MET A 295 -23.35 1.07 -15.96
CA MET A 295 -23.89 2.09 -16.88
C MET A 295 -24.72 3.19 -16.18
N ASP A 296 -25.26 2.93 -14.98
CA ASP A 296 -26.01 3.92 -14.19
C ASP A 296 -25.12 4.65 -13.16
N SER A 297 -23.91 4.15 -12.92
CA SER A 297 -22.81 4.84 -12.23
C SER A 297 -21.84 5.38 -13.28
N TRP A 298 -20.70 4.71 -13.50
CA TRP A 298 -19.80 4.94 -14.62
C TRP A 298 -19.09 3.66 -15.10
N PRO A 299 -19.14 3.30 -16.40
CA PRO A 299 -18.72 1.98 -16.86
C PRO A 299 -17.25 1.84 -17.31
N THR A 300 -16.51 2.92 -17.52
CA THR A 300 -15.10 2.86 -17.99
C THR A 300 -14.14 3.32 -16.91
N ILE A 301 -13.45 2.38 -16.26
CA ILE A 301 -12.70 2.62 -15.02
C ILE A 301 -11.23 2.29 -15.22
N ILE A 302 -10.33 3.22 -14.92
CA ILE A 302 -8.88 2.98 -14.82
C ILE A 302 -8.56 2.57 -13.38
N THR A 303 -7.94 1.41 -13.19
CA THR A 303 -7.55 0.92 -11.86
C THR A 303 -6.13 1.34 -11.46
N GLU A 304 -5.79 0.99 -10.21
CA GLU A 304 -4.46 1.05 -9.58
C GLU A 304 -3.45 0.01 -10.10
N ASP A 305 -3.91 -0.93 -10.92
CA ASP A 305 -3.26 -2.23 -11.14
C ASP A 305 -2.52 -2.27 -12.48
N ILE A 306 -1.43 -3.04 -12.54
CA ILE A 306 -0.65 -3.28 -13.75
C ILE A 306 -0.92 -4.70 -14.23
N ALA A 307 -1.33 -4.82 -15.49
CA ALA A 307 -1.68 -6.10 -16.08
C ALA A 307 -1.34 -6.14 -17.57
N CYS A 308 -1.27 -7.35 -18.09
CA CYS A 308 -1.21 -7.66 -19.52
C CYS A 308 -2.54 -8.29 -19.94
N VAL A 309 -3.23 -7.70 -20.91
CA VAL A 309 -4.41 -8.34 -21.50
C VAL A 309 -3.92 -9.40 -22.48
N VAL A 310 -4.25 -10.66 -22.21
CA VAL A 310 -3.80 -11.81 -23.01
C VAL A 310 -4.74 -12.07 -24.17
N ASN A 311 -6.05 -11.95 -23.93
CA ASN A 311 -7.09 -12.10 -24.95
C ASN A 311 -8.31 -11.26 -24.56
N THR A 312 -8.54 -10.18 -25.27
CA THR A 312 -9.62 -9.22 -25.02
C THR A 312 -10.99 -9.82 -25.33
N SER A 313 -11.08 -10.68 -26.36
CA SER A 313 -12.34 -11.29 -26.78
C SER A 313 -12.86 -12.32 -25.79
N GLU A 314 -11.95 -13.03 -25.12
CA GLU A 314 -12.27 -13.99 -24.04
C GLU A 314 -12.26 -13.35 -22.65
N GLY A 315 -11.86 -12.07 -22.55
CA GLY A 315 -11.76 -11.34 -21.28
C GLY A 315 -10.62 -11.81 -20.39
N ILE A 316 -9.52 -12.31 -20.95
CA ILE A 316 -8.39 -12.88 -20.20
C ILE A 316 -7.29 -11.84 -20.01
N PHE A 317 -6.85 -11.66 -18.77
CA PHE A 317 -5.69 -10.83 -18.43
C PHE A 317 -4.81 -11.52 -17.38
N HIS A 318 -3.54 -11.15 -17.38
CA HIS A 318 -2.56 -11.55 -16.38
C HIS A 318 -2.22 -10.34 -15.51
N LEU A 319 -2.57 -10.40 -14.23
CA LEU A 319 -2.30 -9.39 -13.22
C LEU A 319 -0.84 -9.51 -12.77
N GLN A 320 -0.06 -8.44 -12.89
CA GLN A 320 1.32 -8.41 -12.44
C GLN A 320 1.42 -7.92 -10.99
N SER A 321 0.95 -6.71 -10.74
CA SER A 321 1.09 -6.03 -9.44
C SER A 321 0.17 -4.81 -9.39
N ARG A 322 0.23 -4.04 -8.30
CA ARG A 322 -0.23 -2.65 -8.31
C ARG A 322 0.87 -1.73 -8.82
N ALA A 323 0.51 -0.54 -9.30
CA ALA A 323 1.50 0.49 -9.61
C ALA A 323 2.30 0.84 -8.33
N PRO A 324 3.59 1.24 -8.44
CA PRO A 324 4.45 1.47 -7.28
C PRO A 324 3.84 2.40 -6.24
N ASP A 325 3.24 3.51 -6.70
CA ASP A 325 2.67 4.51 -5.80
C ASP A 325 1.21 4.22 -5.41
N ALA A 326 0.60 3.15 -5.91
CA ALA A 326 -0.81 2.86 -5.69
C ALA A 326 -1.11 2.59 -4.21
N THR A 327 -2.23 3.16 -3.71
CA THR A 327 -2.70 2.89 -2.34
C THR A 327 -2.77 1.39 -2.07
N LEU A 328 -2.47 1.00 -0.83
CA LEU A 328 -2.91 -0.30 -0.32
C LEU A 328 -4.43 -0.30 -0.22
N LYS A 329 -5.11 -0.84 -1.24
CA LYS A 329 -6.53 -1.19 -1.12
C LYS A 329 -6.66 -2.36 -0.14
N GLY A 330 -7.37 -2.15 0.96
CA GLY A 330 -7.57 -3.16 2.00
C GLY A 330 -6.92 -2.85 3.36
N CYS A 331 -6.98 -1.61 3.86
CA CYS A 331 -6.74 -1.24 5.27
C CYS A 331 -7.50 0.07 5.53
N SER A 332 -8.16 0.31 6.66
CA SER A 332 -7.74 0.08 8.05
C SER A 332 -8.94 -0.22 8.96
N LEU A 333 -8.63 -0.76 10.15
CA LEU A 333 -9.45 -0.81 11.37
C LEU A 333 -10.67 -1.74 11.36
N ASN A 334 -10.43 -2.97 11.79
CA ASN A 334 -10.95 -3.52 13.04
C ASN A 334 -10.32 -4.90 13.22
N VAL A 335 -9.36 -5.00 14.14
CA VAL A 335 -9.03 -6.29 14.74
C VAL A 335 -9.32 -6.10 16.22
N LYS A 336 -10.36 -6.79 16.69
CA LYS A 336 -10.51 -7.08 18.11
C LYS A 336 -9.30 -7.91 18.53
N ASP A 337 -8.83 -7.60 19.72
CA ASP A 337 -7.80 -8.29 20.49
C ASP A 337 -7.64 -9.77 20.10
N SER A 338 -6.39 -10.22 19.87
CA SER A 338 -5.90 -11.62 20.02
C SER A 338 -5.34 -12.41 18.81
N PHE A 339 -5.07 -11.83 17.64
CA PHE A 339 -4.49 -12.62 16.53
C PHE A 339 -2.95 -12.55 16.44
N PHE A 340 -2.30 -13.60 16.92
CA PHE A 340 -0.85 -13.75 17.13
C PHE A 340 -0.20 -14.58 16.02
N PHE A 341 0.20 -13.94 14.93
CA PHE A 341 0.63 -14.71 13.78
C PHE A 341 2.08 -15.18 13.78
N LEU A 342 2.35 -16.39 14.30
CA LEU A 342 3.50 -17.25 13.96
C LEU A 342 4.92 -16.68 14.16
N ASN A 343 5.59 -17.21 15.20
CA ASN A 343 7.02 -17.52 15.12
C ASN A 343 7.22 -18.55 14.00
N ILE A 344 7.47 -18.06 12.78
CA ILE A 344 8.13 -18.90 11.79
C ILE A 344 9.53 -19.11 12.35
N GLN A 345 9.87 -20.35 12.68
CA GLN A 345 11.26 -20.80 12.70
C GLN A 345 11.80 -20.72 11.27
N ASN A 346 12.04 -19.50 10.78
CA ASN A 346 13.36 -19.25 10.27
C ASN A 346 14.10 -18.93 11.56
N GLU A 347 15.18 -19.67 11.81
CA GLU A 347 16.08 -19.48 12.94
C GLU A 347 16.05 -18.01 13.36
N GLU A 348 15.80 -17.75 14.65
CA GLU A 348 16.39 -16.55 15.22
C GLU A 348 17.87 -16.70 14.91
N GLU A 349 18.32 -16.14 13.79
CA GLU A 349 19.71 -15.89 13.53
C GLU A 349 20.07 -14.85 14.59
N LYS A 350 20.39 -15.34 15.79
CA LYS A 350 21.53 -14.78 16.50
C LYS A 350 22.59 -14.74 15.43
N LEU A 351 22.93 -13.53 14.99
CA LEU A 351 24.07 -13.29 14.13
C LEU A 351 25.16 -14.29 14.55
N ASP A 352 25.57 -15.11 13.59
CA ASP A 352 26.35 -16.31 13.80
C ASP A 352 27.45 -16.06 14.85
N LYS A 353 27.59 -16.97 15.81
CA LYS A 353 28.45 -16.84 17.02
C LYS A 353 29.97 -16.83 16.70
N ASN A 354 30.36 -16.45 15.50
CA ASN A 354 31.70 -15.99 15.16
C ASN A 354 31.87 -14.48 15.40
N VAL A 355 31.08 -13.90 16.31
CA VAL A 355 31.32 -12.56 16.84
C VAL A 355 32.60 -12.64 17.68
N GLU A 356 33.69 -12.03 17.19
CA GLU A 356 34.80 -11.62 18.06
C GLU A 356 34.19 -11.11 19.37
N LYS A 357 34.60 -11.63 20.53
CA LYS A 357 34.06 -11.13 21.81
C LYS A 357 34.25 -9.62 21.86
N ILE A 358 33.19 -8.85 21.61
CA ILE A 358 33.24 -7.39 21.66
C ILE A 358 33.41 -7.03 23.12
N THR A 359 34.61 -6.61 23.49
CA THR A 359 34.95 -6.21 24.86
C THR A 359 34.79 -4.71 25.10
N SER A 360 34.57 -3.93 24.03
CA SER A 360 34.41 -2.47 24.06
C SER A 360 33.69 -1.97 22.82
N ALA A 361 32.92 -0.89 22.95
CA ALA A 361 32.24 -0.25 21.83
C ALA A 361 33.24 0.32 20.80
N LYS A 362 32.99 0.06 19.51
CA LYS A 362 33.66 0.80 18.44
C LYS A 362 33.05 2.21 18.34
N ASN A 363 33.87 3.19 17.99
CA ASN A 363 33.43 4.57 17.71
C ASN A 363 34.03 5.03 16.38
N PHE A 364 33.35 5.96 15.70
CA PHE A 364 33.91 6.65 14.56
C PHE A 364 34.70 7.85 15.07
N SER A 365 36.03 7.81 15.05
CA SER A 365 36.84 8.92 15.56
C SER A 365 37.27 9.90 14.48
N SER A 366 37.09 9.53 13.21
CA SER A 366 37.43 10.35 12.05
C SER A 366 36.52 10.05 10.84
N PRO A 367 36.45 10.96 9.86
CA PRO A 367 35.82 10.67 8.57
C PRO A 367 36.40 9.43 7.86
N GLN A 368 37.69 9.12 8.10
CA GLN A 368 38.33 7.93 7.53
C GLN A 368 37.75 6.63 8.12
N ASP A 369 37.40 6.61 9.41
CA ASP A 369 36.77 5.44 10.04
C ASP A 369 35.39 5.16 9.43
N ILE A 370 34.63 6.22 9.14
CA ILE A 370 33.33 6.14 8.46
C ILE A 370 33.53 5.62 7.04
N HIS A 371 34.51 6.13 6.30
CA HIS A 371 34.84 5.65 4.96
C HIS A 371 35.17 4.15 4.96
N ASN A 372 36.04 3.71 5.88
CA ASN A 372 36.40 2.30 6.02
C ASN A 372 35.20 1.42 6.38
N PHE A 373 34.29 1.92 7.23
CA PHE A 373 33.05 1.21 7.55
C PHE A 373 32.13 1.07 6.33
N ILE A 374 31.93 2.15 5.59
CA ILE A 374 31.10 2.17 4.38
C ILE A 374 31.61 1.15 3.34
N GLN A 375 32.93 1.00 3.20
CA GLN A 375 33.53 0.00 2.31
C GLN A 375 33.23 -1.46 2.70
N ASN A 376 32.83 -1.71 3.96
CA ASN A 376 32.47 -3.05 4.44
C ASN A 376 30.97 -3.37 4.25
N LEU A 377 30.17 -2.41 3.79
CA LEU A 377 28.76 -2.62 3.47
C LEU A 377 28.60 -3.44 2.18
N ASN A 378 27.48 -4.14 2.03
CA ASN A 378 27.27 -5.01 0.88
C ASN A 378 27.12 -4.20 -0.43
N PRO A 379 28.03 -4.35 -1.41
CA PRO A 379 27.99 -3.54 -2.64
C PRO A 379 26.81 -3.88 -3.56
N ASN A 380 26.10 -5.00 -3.34
CA ASN A 380 24.87 -5.32 -4.08
C ASN A 380 23.63 -4.62 -3.50
N ILE A 381 23.74 -4.06 -2.29
CA ILE A 381 22.64 -3.37 -1.59
C ILE A 381 22.82 -1.85 -1.66
N TRP A 382 24.07 -1.39 -1.70
CA TRP A 382 24.42 0.02 -1.58
C TRP A 382 24.96 0.61 -2.89
N THR A 383 24.60 1.87 -3.12
CA THR A 383 25.10 2.69 -4.23
C THR A 383 26.04 3.77 -3.72
N PRO A 384 26.91 4.35 -4.57
CA PRO A 384 27.72 5.51 -4.23
C PRO A 384 26.92 6.66 -3.60
N HIS A 385 25.72 6.93 -4.14
CA HIS A 385 24.80 7.89 -3.56
C HIS A 385 24.32 7.48 -2.16
N GLY A 386 23.92 6.22 -1.96
CA GLY A 386 23.51 5.72 -0.64
C GLY A 386 24.64 5.77 0.40
N TRP A 387 25.87 5.50 -0.01
CA TRP A 387 27.05 5.63 0.84
C TRP A 387 27.29 7.08 1.26
N SER A 388 27.19 8.03 0.32
CA SER A 388 27.30 9.45 0.64
C SER A 388 26.21 9.89 1.62
N ASP A 389 24.95 9.48 1.38
CA ASP A 389 23.82 9.83 2.24
C ASP A 389 23.99 9.26 3.67
N LEU A 390 24.62 8.09 3.80
CA LEU A 390 24.93 7.46 5.09
C LEU A 390 26.07 8.16 5.84
N ALA A 391 27.13 8.55 5.14
CA ALA A 391 28.32 9.16 5.73
C ALA A 391 27.95 10.40 6.56
N ASP A 392 27.11 11.27 6.01
CA ASP A 392 26.61 12.47 6.68
C ASP A 392 25.87 12.13 7.99
N SER A 393 25.13 11.03 8.00
CA SER A 393 24.37 10.57 9.18
C SER A 393 25.28 10.01 10.28
N LEU A 394 26.39 9.36 9.90
CA LEU A 394 27.36 8.78 10.83
C LEU A 394 28.35 9.82 11.37
N LEU A 395 28.61 10.90 10.62
CA LEU A 395 29.46 12.00 11.10
C LEU A 395 28.88 12.66 12.36
N SER A 396 27.56 12.81 12.43
CA SER A 396 26.88 13.43 13.58
C SER A 396 26.86 12.54 14.83
N TRP A 397 27.30 11.27 14.78
CA TRP A 397 27.14 10.34 15.90
C TRP A 397 27.91 10.71 17.17
N ASN A 398 28.96 11.52 17.05
CA ASN A 398 29.78 11.94 18.19
C ASN A 398 29.38 13.31 18.77
N GLU A 399 28.36 13.96 18.22
CA GLU A 399 27.96 15.31 18.64
C GLU A 399 27.08 15.31 19.90
N PHE A 400 26.52 14.16 20.29
CA PHE A 400 25.61 14.03 21.42
C PHE A 400 26.34 13.69 22.73
N ASN A 401 26.03 14.45 23.79
CA ASN A 401 26.48 14.17 25.16
C ASN A 401 25.31 13.61 25.99
N CYS A 402 25.46 12.40 26.52
CA CYS A 402 24.44 11.74 27.34
C CYS A 402 24.43 12.29 28.77
N ASN A 403 23.27 12.73 29.25
CA ASN A 403 23.14 13.28 30.60
C ASN A 403 22.75 12.21 31.64
N GLN A 404 22.17 11.08 31.23
CA GLN A 404 21.65 10.02 32.13
C GLN A 404 22.05 8.60 31.70
N PRO A 405 23.33 8.19 31.81
CA PRO A 405 23.88 7.00 31.16
C PRO A 405 23.36 5.64 31.68
N GLU A 406 22.63 5.61 32.79
CA GLU A 406 22.06 4.39 33.38
C GLU A 406 20.52 4.34 33.32
N LYS A 407 19.89 5.32 32.67
CA LYS A 407 18.42 5.49 32.67
C LYS A 407 17.66 4.27 32.16
N LEU A 408 18.21 3.60 31.16
CA LEU A 408 17.64 2.44 30.49
C LEU A 408 18.33 1.13 30.91
N ASN A 409 19.04 1.12 32.05
CA ASN A 409 19.70 -0.08 32.53
C ASN A 409 18.73 -1.26 32.66
N ALA A 410 19.13 -2.42 32.13
CA ALA A 410 18.34 -3.65 32.04
C ALA A 410 17.06 -3.56 31.17
N LYS A 411 16.84 -2.47 30.42
CA LYS A 411 15.64 -2.26 29.59
C LYS A 411 15.79 -2.83 28.19
N ASN A 412 14.70 -3.41 27.67
CA ASN A 412 14.61 -3.89 26.29
C ASN A 412 13.77 -2.91 25.45
N ILE A 413 14.25 -2.59 24.25
CA ILE A 413 13.63 -1.60 23.37
C ILE A 413 13.33 -2.24 22.03
N LEU A 414 12.12 -2.03 21.52
CA LEU A 414 11.75 -2.40 20.16
C LEU A 414 11.64 -1.14 19.30
N ILE A 415 12.24 -1.16 18.12
CA ILE A 415 12.14 -0.10 17.12
C ILE A 415 11.54 -0.67 15.85
N ILE A 416 10.34 -0.20 15.51
CA ILE A 416 9.65 -0.53 14.27
C ILE A 416 10.07 0.50 13.23
N CYS A 417 10.92 0.07 12.30
CA CYS A 417 11.57 0.95 11.34
C CYS A 417 10.59 1.58 10.36
N SER A 418 10.99 2.75 9.85
CA SER A 418 10.22 3.42 8.80
C SER A 418 10.27 2.64 7.50
N SER A 419 9.19 2.68 6.74
CA SER A 419 9.09 2.00 5.45
C SER A 419 9.89 2.67 4.33
N ASN A 420 10.29 3.92 4.56
CA ASN A 420 10.74 4.81 3.52
C ASN A 420 12.20 5.28 3.66
N ILE A 421 12.81 5.04 4.82
CA ILE A 421 14.15 5.53 5.16
C ILE A 421 14.88 4.46 5.97
N PRO A 422 16.05 3.99 5.49
CA PRO A 422 16.75 2.87 6.13
C PRO A 422 17.49 3.22 7.43
N ILE A 423 17.62 4.51 7.76
CA ILE A 423 18.43 4.99 8.88
C ILE A 423 17.63 5.50 10.09
N THR A 424 16.30 5.52 10.05
CA THR A 424 15.50 6.17 11.12
C THR A 424 15.69 5.56 12.50
N TRP A 425 16.10 4.30 12.56
CA TRP A 425 16.36 3.58 13.79
C TRP A 425 17.73 3.91 14.41
N LEU A 426 18.69 4.43 13.64
CA LEU A 426 20.08 4.62 14.09
C LEU A 426 20.18 5.56 15.29
N TYR A 427 19.48 6.70 15.25
CA TYR A 427 19.51 7.70 16.31
C TYR A 427 18.84 7.24 17.61
N PRO A 428 17.57 6.76 17.62
CA PRO A 428 16.99 6.23 18.83
C PRO A 428 17.78 5.04 19.39
N ALA A 429 18.33 4.16 18.54
CA ALA A 429 19.17 3.05 19.00
C ALA A 429 20.47 3.53 19.66
N LYS A 430 21.14 4.52 19.07
CA LYS A 430 22.39 5.08 19.63
C LYS A 430 22.14 5.75 20.97
N ILE A 431 21.09 6.56 21.08
CA ILE A 431 20.74 7.25 22.33
C ILE A 431 20.30 6.25 23.40
N ALA A 432 19.48 5.26 23.04
CA ALA A 432 19.12 4.18 23.94
C ALA A 432 20.34 3.44 24.51
N THR A 433 21.33 3.15 23.65
CA THR A 433 22.60 2.52 24.05
C THR A 433 23.35 3.40 25.04
N MET A 434 23.47 4.70 24.75
CA MET A 434 24.16 5.65 25.62
C MET A 434 23.46 5.82 26.98
N LEU A 435 22.14 5.65 27.02
CA LEU A 435 21.33 5.61 28.24
C LEU A 435 21.38 4.26 28.98
N GLY A 436 22.14 3.28 28.49
CA GLY A 436 22.39 2.00 29.18
C GLY A 436 21.39 0.89 28.85
N ALA A 437 20.69 0.95 27.72
CA ALA A 437 19.78 -0.12 27.30
C ALA A 437 20.45 -1.50 27.27
N LYS A 438 19.72 -2.55 27.67
CA LYS A 438 20.22 -3.94 27.63
C LYS A 438 20.18 -4.50 26.22
N SER A 439 19.03 -4.34 25.55
CA SER A 439 18.84 -4.87 24.20
C SER A 439 17.97 -3.93 23.37
N ILE A 440 18.26 -3.90 22.07
CA ILE A 440 17.56 -3.10 21.08
C ILE A 440 17.20 -4.03 19.92
N HIS A 441 15.90 -4.14 19.66
CA HIS A 441 15.34 -4.99 18.62
C HIS A 441 14.89 -4.12 17.46
N ILE A 442 15.46 -4.35 16.28
CA ILE A 442 15.20 -3.59 15.07
C ILE A 442 14.27 -4.41 14.18
N LYS A 443 13.00 -3.99 14.09
CA LYS A 443 11.99 -4.65 13.27
C LYS A 443 11.92 -4.01 11.90
N LEU A 444 12.10 -4.84 10.85
CA LEU A 444 11.95 -4.39 9.47
C LEU A 444 10.51 -3.94 9.18
N PRO A 445 10.32 -2.91 8.34
CA PRO A 445 8.99 -2.45 7.98
C PRO A 445 8.22 -3.54 7.21
N SER A 446 6.94 -3.68 7.53
CA SER A 446 6.02 -4.58 6.82
C SER A 446 5.43 -3.85 5.62
N ILE A 447 5.97 -4.10 4.42
CA ILE A 447 5.58 -3.47 3.14
C ILE A 447 5.52 -4.56 2.06
N ARG A 448 4.95 -4.22 0.89
CA ARG A 448 4.94 -5.03 -0.34
C ARG A 448 6.34 -5.51 -0.65
N SER A 449 6.55 -6.82 -0.64
CA SER A 449 7.78 -7.44 -1.12
C SER A 449 7.97 -7.30 -2.63
N GLU A 450 6.99 -6.78 -3.35
CA GLU A 450 7.07 -6.46 -4.78
C GLU A 450 7.39 -4.98 -5.03
N ASP A 451 7.38 -4.15 -3.98
CA ASP A 451 7.82 -2.77 -4.06
C ASP A 451 9.35 -2.75 -3.96
N ILE A 452 9.99 -2.38 -5.07
CA ILE A 452 11.45 -2.35 -5.23
C ILE A 452 12.07 -1.37 -4.22
N PHE A 453 11.43 -0.23 -3.95
CA PHE A 453 11.96 0.78 -3.02
C PHE A 453 11.86 0.30 -1.58
N ALA A 454 10.71 -0.25 -1.21
CA ALA A 454 10.49 -0.84 0.11
C ALA A 454 11.49 -1.96 0.42
N ASN A 455 11.76 -2.83 -0.55
CA ASN A 455 12.76 -3.89 -0.43
C ASN A 455 14.18 -3.33 -0.31
N SER A 456 14.53 -2.32 -1.10
CA SER A 456 15.82 -1.62 -1.02
C SER A 456 16.04 -1.06 0.40
N VAL A 457 15.02 -0.42 0.99
CA VAL A 457 15.05 0.07 2.39
C VAL A 457 15.26 -1.07 3.39
N ARG A 458 14.50 -2.17 3.27
CA ARG A 458 14.62 -3.33 4.17
C ARG A 458 16.01 -3.97 4.12
N ASN A 459 16.56 -4.15 2.92
CA ASN A 459 17.89 -4.73 2.72
C ASN A 459 18.98 -3.85 3.32
N LYS A 460 18.89 -2.52 3.13
CA LYS A 460 19.80 -1.54 3.74
C LYS A 460 19.72 -1.57 5.27
N ILE A 461 18.53 -1.65 5.87
CA ILE A 461 18.37 -1.79 7.34
C ILE A 461 19.06 -3.07 7.81
N ALA A 462 18.80 -4.22 7.17
CA ALA A 462 19.35 -5.50 7.58
C ALA A 462 20.89 -5.49 7.55
N ASP A 463 21.49 -4.98 6.47
CA ASP A 463 22.94 -4.84 6.33
C ASP A 463 23.53 -3.89 7.38
N LEU A 464 22.88 -2.74 7.65
CA LEU A 464 23.33 -1.81 8.71
C LEU A 464 23.27 -2.44 10.09
N VAL A 465 22.19 -3.15 10.43
CA VAL A 465 22.05 -3.80 11.73
C VAL A 465 23.18 -4.81 11.94
N GLU A 466 23.49 -5.58 10.89
CA GLU A 466 24.59 -6.54 10.92
C GLU A 466 25.94 -5.86 11.17
N LYS A 467 26.29 -4.85 10.36
CA LYS A 467 27.61 -4.21 10.40
C LYS A 467 27.79 -3.24 11.57
N LEU A 468 26.74 -2.59 12.06
CA LEU A 468 26.81 -1.61 13.15
C LEU A 468 26.68 -2.22 14.55
N SER A 469 26.29 -3.50 14.68
CA SER A 469 26.15 -4.16 15.99
C SER A 469 27.32 -3.89 16.97
N PRO A 470 28.61 -3.92 16.55
CA PRO A 470 29.73 -3.60 17.44
C PRO A 470 29.81 -2.16 17.97
N TYR A 471 29.11 -1.21 17.35
CA TYR A 471 29.08 0.21 17.74
C TYR A 471 28.00 0.51 18.80
N PHE A 472 27.14 -0.47 19.09
CA PHE A 472 26.08 -0.38 20.10
C PHE A 472 26.42 -1.11 21.42
N TYR A 473 27.63 -1.68 21.55
CA TYR A 473 28.05 -2.29 22.81
C TYR A 473 27.99 -1.27 23.99
N PRO A 474 27.54 -1.65 25.20
CA PRO A 474 27.21 -3.00 25.66
C PRO A 474 25.80 -3.50 25.33
N ALA A 475 24.96 -2.69 24.67
CA ALA A 475 23.61 -3.11 24.28
C ALA A 475 23.67 -4.20 23.21
N GLU A 476 22.85 -5.23 23.35
CA GLU A 476 22.68 -6.27 22.33
C GLU A 476 21.71 -5.80 21.25
N ILE A 477 22.12 -5.84 19.99
CA ILE A 477 21.27 -5.49 18.84
C ILE A 477 20.75 -6.75 18.16
N TYR A 478 19.44 -6.80 17.93
CA TYR A 478 18.74 -7.91 17.28
C TYR A 478 18.01 -7.42 16.03
N LEU A 479 18.13 -8.17 14.93
CA LEU A 479 17.36 -7.92 13.71
C LEU A 479 16.11 -8.81 13.69
N GLU A 480 14.92 -8.21 13.67
CA GLU A 480 13.67 -8.93 13.45
C GLU A 480 13.28 -8.86 11.97
N LYS A 481 13.72 -9.87 11.20
CA LYS A 481 13.42 -10.00 9.76
C LYS A 481 11.97 -10.41 9.49
N ASN A 482 11.34 -11.09 10.45
CA ASN A 482 10.00 -11.64 10.30
C ASN A 482 8.98 -10.53 10.12
N LYS A 483 8.14 -10.69 9.08
CA LYS A 483 6.99 -9.80 8.82
C LYS A 483 5.92 -9.89 9.94
N SER A 484 5.99 -10.91 10.79
CA SER A 484 5.08 -11.11 11.92
C SER A 484 5.37 -10.17 13.10
N ILE A 485 4.29 -9.71 13.72
CA ILE A 485 4.20 -9.07 15.04
C ILE A 485 4.32 -10.15 16.16
N SER A 486 5.32 -11.06 16.08
CA SER A 486 5.33 -12.32 16.85
C SER A 486 5.75 -12.21 18.32
N LYS A 487 6.03 -11.02 18.86
CA LYS A 487 6.33 -10.87 20.28
C LYS A 487 5.13 -10.31 21.02
N ASP A 488 4.86 -10.89 22.18
CA ASP A 488 4.14 -10.16 23.20
C ASP A 488 4.95 -8.89 23.47
N TYR A 489 4.42 -7.74 23.07
CA TYR A 489 5.12 -6.48 23.23
C TYR A 489 5.43 -6.18 24.71
N SER A 490 4.77 -6.88 25.63
CA SER A 490 5.06 -6.86 27.07
C SER A 490 6.51 -7.24 27.43
N ASP A 491 7.24 -7.95 26.54
CA ASP A 491 8.66 -8.26 26.71
C ASP A 491 9.58 -7.03 26.57
N PHE A 492 9.03 -5.93 26.04
CA PHE A 492 9.73 -4.66 25.84
C PHE A 492 9.27 -3.60 26.84
N ASP A 493 10.23 -2.80 27.31
CA ASP A 493 9.93 -1.64 28.13
C ASP A 493 9.49 -0.44 27.27
N TYR A 494 10.07 -0.30 26.07
CA TYR A 494 9.74 0.76 25.12
C TYR A 494 9.52 0.19 23.71
N VAL A 495 8.51 0.70 23.01
CA VAL A 495 8.25 0.44 21.60
C VAL A 495 8.23 1.77 20.85
N ILE A 496 9.19 1.95 19.94
CA ILE A 496 9.27 3.12 19.05
C ILE A 496 8.64 2.73 17.72
N VAL A 497 7.69 3.54 17.25
CA VAL A 497 6.95 3.26 16.00
C VAL A 497 7.12 4.41 15.03
N PHE A 498 7.84 4.13 13.94
CA PHE A 498 7.82 4.95 12.73
C PHE A 498 6.73 4.41 11.81
N GLY A 499 5.77 5.25 11.45
CA GLY A 499 4.66 4.84 10.60
C GLY A 499 3.44 5.77 10.70
N SER A 500 2.49 5.56 9.79
CA SER A 500 1.24 6.34 9.71
C SER A 500 0.48 6.47 11.04
N ASP A 501 -0.36 7.49 11.15
CA ASP A 501 -1.27 7.68 12.29
C ASP A 501 -2.14 6.43 12.57
N SER A 502 -2.51 5.71 11.51
CA SER A 502 -3.20 4.43 11.63
C SER A 502 -2.33 3.38 12.32
N THR A 503 -1.06 3.26 11.92
CA THR A 503 -0.11 2.34 12.56
C THR A 503 0.06 2.70 14.03
N ILE A 504 0.29 3.98 14.34
CA ILE A 504 0.43 4.47 15.71
C ILE A 504 -0.83 4.20 16.54
N SER A 505 -2.02 4.43 15.98
CA SER A 505 -3.29 4.15 16.66
C SER A 505 -3.44 2.66 16.99
N THR A 506 -3.05 1.77 16.06
CA THR A 506 -3.02 0.33 16.30
C THR A 506 -2.11 -0.02 17.47
N PHE A 507 -0.88 0.49 17.49
CA PHE A 507 0.04 0.25 18.60
C PHE A 507 -0.44 0.84 19.92
N SER A 508 -1.06 2.01 19.88
CA SER A 508 -1.65 2.64 21.07
C SER A 508 -2.75 1.75 21.68
N LYS A 509 -3.59 1.13 20.84
CA LYS A 509 -4.61 0.17 21.30
C LYS A 509 -4.00 -1.11 21.84
N LEU A 510 -3.03 -1.68 21.12
CA LEU A 510 -2.33 -2.92 21.51
C LEU A 510 -1.62 -2.78 22.87
N LEU A 511 -1.09 -1.59 23.16
CA LEU A 511 -0.28 -1.34 24.36
C LEU A 511 -1.06 -0.65 25.50
N ASN A 512 -2.35 -0.36 25.33
CA ASN A 512 -3.14 0.46 26.28
C ASN A 512 -3.16 -0.11 27.73
N ASN A 513 -3.01 -1.43 27.87
CA ASN A 513 -2.95 -2.13 29.17
C ASN A 513 -1.59 -2.79 29.44
N SER A 514 -0.56 -2.46 28.65
CA SER A 514 0.79 -2.98 28.82
C SER A 514 1.63 -2.11 29.76
N LYS A 515 2.69 -2.67 30.36
CA LYS A 515 3.75 -1.91 31.02
C LYS A 515 4.70 -1.24 30.01
N THR A 516 4.63 -1.66 28.75
CA THR A 516 5.41 -1.15 27.62
C THR A 516 4.99 0.26 27.25
N LYS A 517 5.96 1.16 27.13
CA LYS A 517 5.74 2.55 26.75
C LYS A 517 5.86 2.75 25.24
N LEU A 518 4.85 3.35 24.63
CA LEU A 518 4.85 3.68 23.20
C LEU A 518 5.50 5.05 22.94
N ILE A 519 6.44 5.12 22.01
CA ILE A 519 7.02 6.35 21.46
C ILE A 519 6.59 6.48 19.99
N PRO A 520 5.54 7.26 19.68
CA PRO A 520 5.05 7.43 18.32
C PRO A 520 5.86 8.50 17.58
N GLN A 521 6.30 8.20 16.35
CA GLN A 521 7.18 9.10 15.56
C GLN A 521 6.61 9.53 14.21
N GLY A 522 5.47 8.98 13.81
CA GLY A 522 4.85 9.24 12.50
C GLY A 522 5.64 8.60 11.35
N ASP A 523 5.10 8.69 10.14
CA ASP A 523 5.94 8.55 8.96
C ASP A 523 6.88 9.75 8.92
N VAL A 524 8.12 9.55 8.49
CA VAL A 524 9.01 10.68 8.24
C VAL A 524 8.50 11.43 7.02
N LYS A 525 7.88 12.59 7.25
CA LYS A 525 7.40 13.50 6.21
C LYS A 525 8.54 14.40 5.75
N ASN A 526 8.62 14.65 4.44
CA ASN A 526 9.63 15.52 3.86
C ASN A 526 9.03 16.91 3.65
N SER A 527 9.43 17.86 4.49
CA SER A 527 9.06 19.25 4.35
C SER A 527 10.26 20.16 4.56
N LEU A 528 10.25 21.32 3.90
CA LEU A 528 11.30 22.33 4.05
C LEU A 528 10.71 23.73 3.88
N ILE A 529 11.11 24.67 4.73
CA ILE A 529 10.90 26.10 4.49
C ILE A 529 12.06 26.58 3.61
N VAL A 530 11.74 27.09 2.43
CA VAL A 530 12.71 27.49 1.40
C VAL A 530 12.72 29.01 1.28
N ASP A 531 13.66 29.62 1.99
CA ASP A 531 13.95 31.06 1.93
C ASP A 531 15.00 31.39 0.85
N LEU A 532 15.45 32.65 0.79
CA LEU A 532 16.42 33.10 -0.21
C LEU A 532 17.82 32.47 -0.06
N HIS A 533 18.15 31.86 1.08
CA HIS A 533 19.46 31.23 1.29
C HIS A 533 19.59 29.88 0.60
N TYR A 534 18.47 29.20 0.34
CA TYR A 534 18.45 27.91 -0.33
C TYR A 534 18.48 28.06 -1.86
N SER A 535 19.54 27.56 -2.48
CA SER A 535 19.59 27.42 -3.94
C SER A 535 18.71 26.24 -4.41
N PRO A 536 18.25 26.23 -5.68
CA PRO A 536 17.60 25.07 -6.28
C PRO A 536 18.41 23.78 -6.12
N SER A 537 19.74 23.87 -6.29
CA SER A 537 20.64 22.72 -6.15
C SER A 537 20.66 22.15 -4.73
N ASP A 538 20.72 23.00 -3.71
CA ASP A 538 20.76 22.56 -2.31
C ASP A 538 19.47 21.81 -1.95
N VAL A 539 18.32 22.37 -2.33
CA VAL A 539 17.03 21.75 -2.05
C VAL A 539 16.85 20.47 -2.86
N ALA A 540 17.27 20.43 -4.13
CA ALA A 540 17.19 19.24 -4.97
C ALA A 540 18.08 18.11 -4.43
N LYS A 541 19.27 18.43 -3.91
CA LYS A 541 20.13 17.45 -3.22
C LYS A 541 19.39 16.85 -2.03
N LEU A 542 18.86 17.69 -1.14
CA LEU A 542 18.12 17.24 0.05
C LEU A 542 16.90 16.39 -0.34
N CYS A 543 16.11 16.83 -1.31
CA CYS A 543 14.93 16.14 -1.80
C CYS A 543 15.23 14.81 -2.52
N SER A 544 16.47 14.56 -2.92
CA SER A 544 16.89 13.31 -3.56
C SER A 544 17.52 12.29 -2.61
N LEU A 545 17.83 12.68 -1.36
CA LEU A 545 18.43 11.79 -0.36
C LEU A 545 17.58 10.54 -0.18
N TRP A 546 18.22 9.37 -0.16
CA TRP A 546 17.56 8.05 -0.12
C TRP A 546 16.36 7.93 -1.06
N HIS A 547 16.51 8.39 -2.31
CA HIS A 547 15.47 8.39 -3.36
C HIS A 547 14.27 9.27 -3.02
N GLY A 548 14.47 10.42 -2.37
CA GLY A 548 13.37 11.27 -1.89
C GLY A 548 12.48 10.61 -0.85
N ARG A 549 13.01 9.55 -0.22
CA ARG A 549 12.54 8.91 1.02
C ARG A 549 11.11 8.36 0.96
N GLY A 550 10.86 7.53 -0.06
CA GLY A 550 10.19 6.22 -0.02
C GLY A 550 8.66 6.08 0.19
N CYS A 551 8.07 5.31 -0.71
CA CYS A 551 6.76 4.65 -0.68
C CYS A 551 5.47 5.49 -0.74
N LEU A 552 5.22 6.52 0.07
CA LEU A 552 3.83 7.01 0.21
C LEU A 552 3.60 8.51 0.45
N THR A 553 4.62 9.31 0.77
CA THR A 553 4.41 10.73 1.11
C THR A 553 5.13 11.68 0.17
N PRO A 554 4.43 12.69 -0.39
CA PRO A 554 5.05 13.70 -1.23
C PRO A 554 5.97 14.62 -0.41
N ILE A 555 6.91 15.27 -1.11
CA ILE A 555 7.73 16.35 -0.55
C ILE A 555 6.92 17.64 -0.56
N CYS A 556 6.96 18.42 0.52
CA CYS A 556 6.29 19.73 0.58
C CYS A 556 7.30 20.86 0.84
N LEU A 557 7.46 21.76 -0.12
CA LEU A 557 8.32 22.94 -0.01
C LEU A 557 7.47 24.17 0.30
N PHE A 558 7.80 24.86 1.38
CA PHE A 558 7.12 26.07 1.82
C PHE A 558 7.96 27.29 1.44
N MET A 559 7.62 27.94 0.33
CA MET A 559 8.38 29.07 -0.20
C MET A 559 8.13 30.33 0.64
N THR A 560 9.21 31.01 1.02
CA THR A 560 9.20 32.35 1.62
C THR A 560 10.00 33.34 0.77
N ASP A 561 9.81 34.64 1.03
CA ASP A 561 10.72 35.71 0.60
C ASP A 561 10.96 35.84 -0.92
N ARG A 562 10.07 35.25 -1.73
CA ARG A 562 10.06 35.34 -3.19
C ARG A 562 8.67 35.73 -3.68
N ASN A 563 8.62 36.52 -4.75
CA ASN A 563 7.39 36.78 -5.48
C ASN A 563 7.05 35.59 -6.41
N SER A 564 5.87 35.61 -7.02
CA SER A 564 5.39 34.48 -7.85
C SER A 564 6.27 34.17 -9.06
N GLU A 565 6.82 35.19 -9.73
CA GLU A 565 7.70 35.02 -10.90
C GLU A 565 9.04 34.39 -10.49
N GLN A 566 9.63 34.88 -9.40
CA GLN A 566 10.84 34.30 -8.83
C GLN A 566 10.65 32.85 -8.36
N ILE A 567 9.47 32.51 -7.83
CA ILE A 567 9.17 31.12 -7.45
C ILE A 567 9.08 30.25 -8.69
N GLU A 568 8.44 30.71 -9.76
CA GLU A 568 8.30 29.95 -11.01
C GLU A 568 9.68 29.64 -11.64
N GLU A 569 10.54 30.64 -11.78
CA GLU A 569 11.92 30.46 -12.28
C GLU A 569 12.71 29.48 -11.41
N TRP A 570 12.64 29.66 -10.08
CA TRP A 570 13.33 28.80 -9.12
C TRP A 570 12.82 27.35 -9.23
N VAL A 571 11.51 27.14 -9.34
CA VAL A 571 10.90 25.81 -9.46
C VAL A 571 11.31 25.13 -10.77
N HIS A 572 11.40 25.88 -11.87
CA HIS A 572 11.85 25.35 -13.15
C HIS A 572 13.30 24.82 -13.06
N GLU A 573 14.22 25.62 -12.50
CA GLU A 573 15.60 25.19 -12.28
C GLU A 573 15.68 23.99 -11.31
N PHE A 574 14.95 24.07 -10.18
CA PHE A 574 14.88 23.01 -9.18
C PHE A 574 14.41 21.69 -9.78
N HIS A 575 13.35 21.69 -10.58
CA HIS A 575 12.82 20.49 -11.22
C HIS A 575 13.85 19.84 -12.13
N SER A 576 14.55 20.61 -12.96
CA SER A 576 15.58 20.08 -13.86
C SER A 576 16.72 19.40 -13.09
N ILE A 577 17.17 19.97 -11.98
CA ILE A 577 18.23 19.39 -11.14
C ILE A 577 17.71 18.15 -10.41
N LEU A 578 16.50 18.22 -9.86
CA LEU A 578 15.87 17.11 -9.14
C LEU A 578 15.69 15.88 -10.06
N GLU A 579 15.21 16.09 -11.27
CA GLU A 579 15.05 15.04 -12.29
C GLU A 579 16.38 14.34 -12.59
N ASN A 580 17.46 15.12 -12.75
CA ASN A 580 18.79 14.56 -12.99
C ASN A 580 19.33 13.78 -11.78
N ASN A 581 19.10 14.27 -10.57
CA ASN A 581 19.49 13.57 -9.34
C ASN A 581 18.78 12.21 -9.22
N PHE A 582 17.48 12.16 -9.53
CA PHE A 582 16.71 10.92 -9.55
C PHE A 582 17.16 9.98 -10.67
N PHE A 583 17.41 10.50 -11.86
CA PHE A 583 17.92 9.72 -12.99
C PHE A 583 19.22 8.99 -12.65
N GLU A 584 20.25 9.69 -12.14
CA GLU A 584 21.53 9.04 -11.81
C GLU A 584 21.38 8.01 -10.68
N ARG A 585 20.60 8.33 -9.63
CA ARG A 585 20.33 7.39 -8.53
C ARG A 585 19.60 6.13 -9.01
N PHE A 586 18.55 6.28 -9.82
CA PHE A 586 17.75 5.15 -10.28
C PHE A 586 18.49 4.29 -11.29
N LYS A 587 19.32 4.91 -12.13
CA LYS A 587 20.23 4.23 -13.05
C LYS A 587 21.20 3.32 -12.31
N GLU A 588 21.77 3.77 -11.19
CA GLU A 588 22.65 2.93 -10.35
C GLU A 588 21.92 1.73 -9.72
N GLU A 589 20.64 1.90 -9.35
CA GLU A 589 19.81 0.82 -8.79
C GLU A 589 19.08 -0.03 -9.86
N GLY A 590 19.26 0.27 -11.15
CA GLY A 590 18.58 -0.44 -12.25
C GLY A 590 17.06 -0.23 -12.30
N ILE A 591 16.56 0.86 -11.71
CA ILE A 591 15.12 1.16 -11.62
C ILE A 591 14.64 1.84 -12.90
N THR A 592 13.57 1.30 -13.49
CA THR A 592 12.90 1.90 -14.66
C THR A 592 11.64 2.65 -14.21
N PRO A 593 11.38 3.89 -14.65
CA PRO A 593 10.24 4.69 -14.18
C PRO A 593 8.89 4.27 -14.79
N LYS A 594 8.79 3.06 -15.34
CA LYS A 594 7.57 2.63 -16.05
C LYS A 594 6.39 2.60 -15.06
N TYR A 595 5.32 3.32 -15.40
CA TYR A 595 4.10 3.50 -14.58
C TYR A 595 4.30 4.28 -13.27
N LEU A 596 5.53 4.70 -12.98
CA LEU A 596 5.79 5.51 -11.80
C LEU A 596 5.03 6.82 -12.00
N HIS A 597 4.24 7.19 -11.00
CA HIS A 597 3.54 8.47 -10.91
C HIS A 597 2.42 8.73 -11.91
N ASP A 598 2.35 8.03 -13.04
CA ASP A 598 1.42 8.29 -14.15
C ASP A 598 -0.04 8.49 -13.70
N ASN A 599 -0.57 7.58 -12.86
CA ASN A 599 -1.94 7.65 -12.36
C ASN A 599 -2.16 8.88 -11.45
N GLN A 600 -1.21 9.20 -10.58
CA GLN A 600 -1.33 10.35 -9.69
C GLN A 600 -1.08 11.67 -10.39
N LEU A 601 -0.17 11.72 -11.35
CA LEU A 601 0.03 12.89 -12.18
C LEU A 601 -1.26 13.24 -12.91
N LEU A 602 -1.93 12.24 -13.49
CA LEU A 602 -3.22 12.41 -14.15
C LEU A 602 -4.27 12.96 -13.18
N TYR A 603 -4.36 12.42 -11.96
CA TYR A 603 -5.30 12.87 -10.95
C TYR A 603 -5.02 14.30 -10.46
N THR A 604 -3.78 14.59 -10.07
CA THR A 604 -3.35 15.90 -9.58
C THR A 604 -3.48 16.98 -10.66
N ARG A 605 -3.19 16.65 -11.92
CA ARG A 605 -3.43 17.54 -13.06
C ARG A 605 -4.89 17.96 -13.15
N ALA A 606 -5.84 17.05 -12.93
CA ALA A 606 -7.27 17.38 -12.92
C ALA A 606 -7.65 18.29 -11.75
N VAL A 607 -7.06 18.08 -10.57
CA VAL A 607 -7.25 18.96 -9.40
C VAL A 607 -6.72 20.37 -9.68
N ILE A 608 -5.53 20.50 -10.27
CA ILE A 608 -4.93 21.79 -10.63
C ILE A 608 -5.78 22.55 -11.66
N LYS A 609 -6.33 21.86 -12.67
CA LYS A 609 -7.31 22.49 -13.58
C LYS A 609 -8.54 23.03 -12.84
N ASN A 610 -9.04 22.28 -11.85
CA ASN A 610 -10.19 22.73 -11.05
C ASN A 610 -9.88 23.90 -10.11
N LEU A 611 -8.60 24.14 -9.81
CA LEU A 611 -8.13 25.35 -9.12
C LEU A 611 -8.00 26.55 -10.07
N GLY A 612 -8.23 26.37 -11.37
CA GLY A 612 -8.13 27.45 -12.35
C GLY A 612 -6.70 27.85 -12.70
N LEU A 613 -5.72 27.00 -12.39
CA LEU A 613 -4.30 27.26 -12.62
C LEU A 613 -3.86 26.87 -14.03
N GLU A 614 -2.92 27.64 -14.59
CA GLU A 614 -2.25 27.33 -15.86
C GLU A 614 -1.33 26.12 -15.67
N ILE A 615 -1.52 25.08 -16.48
CA ILE A 615 -0.80 23.81 -16.31
C ILE A 615 0.71 23.99 -16.51
N GLU A 616 1.09 24.81 -17.47
CA GLU A 616 2.48 25.05 -17.87
C GLU A 616 3.29 25.75 -16.77
N LYS A 617 2.61 26.51 -15.89
CA LYS A 617 3.24 27.21 -14.74
C LYS A 617 3.11 26.44 -13.43
N SER A 618 2.10 25.58 -13.33
CA SER A 618 1.81 24.84 -12.10
C SER A 618 2.33 23.43 -12.08
N ILE A 619 2.71 22.84 -13.22
CA ILE A 619 3.17 21.44 -13.29
C ILE A 619 4.45 21.36 -14.11
N PHE A 620 5.55 21.06 -13.42
CA PHE A 620 6.84 20.73 -14.02
C PHE A 620 7.01 19.21 -13.91
N SER A 621 7.24 18.53 -15.02
CA SER A 621 7.20 17.06 -15.07
C SER A 621 8.34 16.49 -15.90
N GLY A 622 9.00 15.48 -15.34
CA GLY A 622 9.98 14.65 -16.02
C GLY A 622 9.49 13.21 -16.16
N ASN A 623 10.43 12.29 -16.34
CA ASN A 623 10.17 10.85 -16.28
C ASN A 623 10.18 10.30 -14.85
N PHE A 624 10.92 10.94 -13.94
CA PHE A 624 11.08 10.47 -12.55
C PHE A 624 10.39 11.38 -11.54
N THR A 625 10.28 12.69 -11.82
CA THR A 625 9.85 13.68 -10.84
C THR A 625 8.78 14.62 -11.37
N HIS A 626 7.87 15.03 -10.49
CA HIS A 626 6.78 15.95 -10.78
C HIS A 626 6.68 17.01 -9.67
N VAL A 627 6.85 18.27 -10.04
CA VAL A 627 6.77 19.42 -9.12
C VAL A 627 5.52 20.23 -9.42
N PHE A 628 4.67 20.38 -8.41
CA PHE A 628 3.40 21.09 -8.46
C PHE A 628 3.54 22.44 -7.78
N ASN A 629 3.65 23.50 -8.58
CA ASN A 629 3.71 24.87 -8.09
C ASN A 629 2.30 25.36 -7.71
N LEU A 630 2.02 25.34 -6.41
CA LEU A 630 0.77 25.79 -5.78
C LEU A 630 1.03 26.96 -4.81
N SER A 631 2.17 27.66 -4.96
CA SER A 631 2.61 28.75 -4.09
C SER A 631 1.67 29.96 -4.07
N THR A 632 0.82 30.10 -5.09
CA THR A 632 -0.20 31.14 -5.21
C THR A 632 -1.56 30.73 -4.67
N VAL A 633 -1.75 29.45 -4.32
CA VAL A 633 -3.05 28.90 -3.91
C VAL A 633 -3.29 29.19 -2.44
N THR A 634 -4.49 29.66 -2.11
CA THR A 634 -4.87 29.99 -0.74
C THR A 634 -5.14 28.74 0.10
N LYS A 635 -5.17 28.92 1.43
CA LYS A 635 -5.54 27.88 2.39
C LYS A 635 -6.92 27.27 2.06
N GLU A 636 -7.90 28.13 1.80
CA GLU A 636 -9.27 27.70 1.56
C GLU A 636 -9.37 26.87 0.28
N GLU A 637 -8.72 27.31 -0.80
CA GLU A 637 -8.67 26.57 -2.06
C GLU A 637 -8.01 25.21 -1.90
N ILE A 638 -6.87 25.12 -1.20
CA ILE A 638 -6.21 23.83 -0.94
C ILE A 638 -7.11 22.89 -0.16
N MET A 639 -7.74 23.35 0.92
CA MET A 639 -8.63 22.51 1.73
C MET A 639 -9.85 22.01 0.93
N HIS A 640 -10.32 22.77 -0.06
CA HIS A 640 -11.43 22.39 -0.94
C HIS A 640 -11.00 21.73 -2.27
N SER A 641 -9.70 21.63 -2.53
CA SER A 641 -9.12 21.05 -3.76
C SER A 641 -9.17 19.52 -3.77
N ARG A 642 -9.23 18.90 -2.58
CA ARG A 642 -9.08 17.45 -2.38
C ARG A 642 -7.71 16.90 -2.78
N LEU A 643 -6.70 17.77 -2.84
CA LEU A 643 -5.30 17.34 -2.84
C LEU A 643 -5.07 16.44 -1.61
N ASP A 644 -4.41 15.32 -1.85
CA ASP A 644 -4.15 14.32 -0.82
C ASP A 644 -2.66 14.26 -0.57
N PHE A 645 -2.22 15.02 0.43
CA PHE A 645 -0.82 15.07 0.86
C PHE A 645 -0.39 13.81 1.62
N SER A 646 -1.30 12.87 1.86
CA SER A 646 -0.94 11.52 2.34
C SER A 646 -0.55 10.59 1.19
N PHE A 647 -0.62 11.09 -0.05
CA PHE A 647 -0.45 10.31 -1.26
C PHE A 647 0.54 10.95 -2.22
N GLY A 648 1.65 10.25 -2.47
CA GLY A 648 2.66 10.65 -3.44
C GLY A 648 3.90 9.79 -3.29
N GLY A 649 4.36 9.19 -4.39
CA GLY A 649 5.61 8.45 -4.40
C GLY A 649 6.83 9.36 -4.35
N CYS A 650 8.01 8.74 -4.27
CA CYS A 650 9.30 9.41 -4.36
C CYS A 650 9.43 10.23 -5.64
N GLY A 651 9.55 11.55 -5.56
CA GLY A 651 9.66 12.42 -6.74
C GLY A 651 8.43 13.30 -6.99
N PHE A 652 7.34 13.14 -6.22
CA PHE A 652 6.26 14.12 -6.13
C PHE A 652 6.61 15.26 -5.17
N VAL A 653 6.60 16.50 -5.65
CA VAL A 653 6.88 17.69 -4.84
C VAL A 653 5.74 18.69 -4.95
N TYR A 654 5.16 19.10 -3.82
CA TYR A 654 4.23 20.22 -3.75
C TYR A 654 4.95 21.46 -3.24
N VAL A 655 4.85 22.55 -3.99
CA VAL A 655 5.40 23.86 -3.60
C VAL A 655 4.24 24.72 -3.14
N LEU A 656 4.27 25.13 -1.87
CA LEU A 656 3.21 25.85 -1.16
C LEU A 656 3.73 27.20 -0.65
N ASN A 657 2.81 28.11 -0.39
CA ASN A 657 3.13 29.33 0.35
C ASN A 657 3.48 29.01 1.81
N SER A 658 4.49 29.65 2.37
CA SER A 658 4.91 29.43 3.76
C SER A 658 3.83 29.70 4.81
N SER A 659 2.87 30.58 4.54
CA SER A 659 1.72 30.83 5.43
C SER A 659 0.88 29.56 5.70
N LEU A 660 1.01 28.53 4.85
CA LEU A 660 0.30 27.27 4.96
C LEU A 660 1.00 26.24 5.86
N SER A 661 2.24 26.48 6.29
CA SER A 661 2.99 25.54 7.13
C SER A 661 2.23 25.18 8.42
N ASN A 662 1.61 26.18 9.05
CA ASN A 662 0.77 25.99 10.24
C ASN A 662 -0.56 25.26 9.96
N THR A 663 -1.01 25.20 8.69
CA THR A 663 -2.22 24.45 8.31
C THR A 663 -1.94 22.96 8.25
N PHE A 664 -0.70 22.57 7.98
CA PHE A 664 -0.26 21.18 7.95
C PHE A 664 0.88 20.97 8.97
N PRO A 665 0.59 20.94 10.28
CA PRO A 665 1.61 20.72 11.31
C PRO A 665 2.42 19.43 11.10
N GLN A 666 1.81 18.41 10.51
CA GLN A 666 2.49 17.17 10.14
C GLN A 666 3.54 17.32 9.02
N LEU A 667 3.47 18.43 8.28
CA LEU A 667 4.39 18.84 7.22
C LEU A 667 5.17 20.10 7.63
N SER A 668 5.17 20.53 8.90
CA SER A 668 5.87 21.74 9.34
C SER A 668 7.29 21.45 9.84
N HIS A 669 7.81 20.24 9.62
CA HIS A 669 9.15 19.86 10.08
C HIS A 669 10.23 20.52 9.22
N GLU A 670 11.24 21.09 9.88
CA GLU A 670 12.18 22.06 9.29
C GLU A 670 13.45 21.43 8.69
N LYS A 671 13.57 20.10 8.61
CA LYS A 671 14.79 19.44 8.09
C LYS A 671 14.51 18.12 7.37
N ILE A 672 15.20 17.90 6.26
CA ILE A 672 15.13 16.69 5.44
C ILE A 672 16.07 15.58 5.96
N THR A 673 17.12 15.93 6.72
CA THR A 673 18.01 15.00 7.43
C THR A 673 17.84 15.17 8.94
N PRO A 674 17.36 14.14 9.67
CA PRO A 674 17.38 14.20 11.13
C PRO A 674 18.83 14.20 11.64
N SER A 675 19.08 14.85 12.78
CA SER A 675 20.32 14.77 13.56
C SER A 675 20.03 14.16 14.94
N LEU A 676 21.07 13.68 15.64
CA LEU A 676 20.91 13.14 17.01
C LEU A 676 20.29 14.15 17.99
N CYS A 677 20.55 15.44 17.77
CA CYS A 677 20.13 16.52 18.66
C CYS A 677 18.78 17.13 18.26
N ASP A 678 18.17 16.67 17.16
CA ASP A 678 16.89 17.20 16.71
C ASP A 678 15.75 16.79 17.65
N LYS A 679 14.71 17.63 17.67
CA LYS A 679 13.46 17.34 18.38
C LYS A 679 12.50 16.62 17.44
N HIS A 680 12.03 15.46 17.88
CA HIS A 680 11.01 14.67 17.20
C HIS A 680 9.69 14.79 17.98
N GLY A 681 8.61 15.23 17.33
CA GLY A 681 7.35 15.52 18.03
C GLY A 681 7.51 16.54 19.17
N GLY A 682 8.43 17.50 19.03
CA GLY A 682 8.73 18.53 20.03
C GLY A 682 9.67 18.10 21.17
N LYS A 683 10.19 16.86 21.16
CA LYS A 683 11.06 16.31 22.21
C LYS A 683 12.35 15.69 21.64
N THR A 684 13.47 15.79 22.34
CA THR A 684 14.67 15.01 22.02
C THR A 684 14.42 13.52 22.29
N TRP A 685 15.26 12.63 21.76
CA TRP A 685 15.16 11.20 22.09
C TRP A 685 15.39 10.90 23.57
N GLU A 686 16.29 11.64 24.24
CA GLU A 686 16.48 11.52 25.69
C GLU A 686 15.20 11.91 26.46
N GLU A 687 14.49 12.94 26.02
CA GLU A 687 13.18 13.33 26.57
C GLU A 687 12.09 12.29 26.31
N TRP A 688 12.10 11.63 25.15
CA TRP A 688 11.15 10.54 24.85
C TRP A 688 11.30 9.33 25.80
N PHE A 689 12.53 8.98 26.16
CA PHE A 689 12.80 7.90 27.12
C PHE A 689 12.57 8.30 28.59
N ASN A 690 12.19 9.55 28.86
CA ASN A 690 11.83 10.02 30.20
C ASN A 690 10.33 9.92 30.52
N LEU A 691 9.47 9.74 29.51
CA LEU A 691 8.02 9.61 29.64
C LEU A 691 7.65 8.24 30.19
#